data_AF-A0A431LHD6-F1
#
_entry.id   AF-A0A431LHD6-F1
#
_cell.length_a   1.000
_cell.length_b   1.000
_cell.length_c   1.000
_cell.angle_alpha   90.00
_cell.angle_beta   90.00
_cell.angle_gamma   90.00
#
_symmetry.space_group_name_H-M   'P 1'
#
loop_
_entity.id
_entity.type
_entity.pdbx_description
1 polymer ?
#
loop_
_entity_poly.entity_id
_entity_poly.type
_entity_poly.pdbx_seq_one_letter_code
_entity_poly.pdbx_strand_id
1 'polypeptide(L)'
;MASDKPDSIERAPAPTNAVWTSDLMDGGRIQRRINRALSESLGLPKVAIDFADNQDHTVALNNNAVQQDSRSPDERVRDPKKADERGLGLEHAHEQDTRPPDERVRPAQKADASWDPYESLQAGNGDLSDLLNQVSNYRGAEIHLKVEPGTYTAKPGETLERIAEKHLGPTATKEQIAQHAGEIARYNQISPTREAGFGLHVLRPNEQVRLPGHDKDGSTIFTDSQGTRFTYSTDGKTKAEFKDGTTYVRTPDASGGYTDVHNGPRPEDRFEVTINKDGSVEKTTRAEAPTQDKNAEREKLDHLADTKIGLLKERAQFKEDMIAFEQRAREQHLSDEEVAKTYHEISRVLEAKGTQPMDDRKRVRVALGIMAVAAEPTSNDQGMHNTCNVTAIENRLFTREPSSAAKLVADVATTGKYTAPDGTTVKLDRSSFSTFGEEANNAARGTNERNYASQLFNVTAVNLLLVKHNEATIPPGDLRYSQERSTGHKDSGERLRDYSTNPPTKIAEDPNEAAMFNGMLTINTTLTGRFEPQAFMSHKDSITAQDDKIASYATKEEFEAKLAAAKADGTFPIVLGVHASNRPFFDPNSKRPLHVDQALADGHIVLVTGYDPVKHTVTYDNQWGNSEDHSDDKPVSIDDMFKATKRVSATEWLDRIEQRHSQMTENQYANNIEKLVKNYEMLWNAQKGGDVPGAVDEQDQLAAIAKVNAMLKKISPARADLVRKHLKDFLEHNEDPPAVNNTIAPPVAN
;
A
#
# COMPACT_ATOMS: atom_id res chain seq x y z
N MET A 1 -24.13 40.79 23.49
CA MET A 1 -22.72 40.67 23.04
C MET A 1 -21.91 40.11 24.20
N ALA A 2 -21.78 38.79 24.25
CA ALA A 2 -20.81 38.06 25.06
C ALA A 2 -20.44 36.84 24.21
N SER A 3 -19.18 36.75 23.83
CA SER A 3 -18.63 35.68 23.01
C SER A 3 -18.22 34.52 23.93
N ASP A 4 -19.00 33.46 23.93
CA ASP A 4 -18.56 32.19 24.49
C ASP A 4 -17.48 31.61 23.57
N LYS A 5 -16.26 31.46 24.12
CA LYS A 5 -15.20 30.66 23.50
C LYS A 5 -15.58 29.19 23.68
N PRO A 6 -15.59 28.37 22.63
CA PRO A 6 -15.79 26.94 22.81
C PRO A 6 -14.57 26.33 23.50
N ASP A 7 -14.87 25.48 24.48
CA ASP A 7 -13.90 24.66 25.20
C ASP A 7 -13.03 23.84 24.24
N SER A 8 -11.75 23.74 24.56
CA SER A 8 -10.75 22.96 23.84
C SER A 8 -11.16 21.48 23.80
N ILE A 9 -11.56 21.01 22.62
CA ILE A 9 -11.72 19.59 22.32
C ILE A 9 -10.35 18.90 22.56
N GLU A 10 -10.33 17.86 23.38
CA GLU A 10 -9.17 16.98 23.55
C GLU A 10 -8.76 16.43 22.17
N ARG A 11 -7.53 16.75 21.75
CA ARG A 11 -6.96 16.33 20.47
C ARG A 11 -6.87 14.81 20.42
N ALA A 12 -7.38 14.19 19.35
CA ALA A 12 -7.06 12.81 19.04
C ALA A 12 -5.53 12.66 18.92
N PRO A 13 -4.93 11.56 19.44
CA PRO A 13 -3.53 11.27 19.16
C PRO A 13 -3.33 11.16 17.64
N ALA A 14 -2.17 11.57 17.14
CA ALA A 14 -1.78 11.27 15.76
C ALA A 14 -2.04 9.78 15.50
N PRO A 15 -2.64 9.41 14.36
CA PRO A 15 -2.94 8.02 14.07
C PRO A 15 -1.66 7.19 14.26
N THR A 16 -1.76 6.04 14.93
CA THR A 16 -0.62 5.17 15.28
C THR A 16 -0.04 4.43 14.06
N ASN A 17 -0.10 5.05 12.90
CA ASN A 17 -0.17 4.42 11.59
C ASN A 17 1.18 4.54 10.89
N ALA A 18 2.09 3.69 11.33
CA ALA A 18 3.32 3.45 10.63
C ALA A 18 3.06 2.49 9.46
N VAL A 19 3.30 2.94 8.23
CA VAL A 19 3.05 2.21 6.97
C VAL A 19 4.08 1.10 6.71
N TRP A 20 5.18 1.05 7.46
CA TRP A 20 6.43 0.42 6.98
C TRP A 20 6.82 -0.92 7.61
N THR A 21 6.04 -1.46 8.55
CA THR A 21 6.50 -2.66 9.31
C THR A 21 5.47 -3.77 9.50
N SER A 22 4.29 -3.76 8.86
CA SER A 22 3.43 -4.96 8.90
C SER A 22 4.21 -6.20 8.44
N ASP A 23 5.07 -6.04 7.44
CA ASP A 23 5.80 -7.13 6.79
C ASP A 23 6.99 -7.62 7.65
N LEU A 24 7.74 -6.71 8.28
CA LEU A 24 8.82 -7.04 9.22
C LEU A 24 8.32 -7.70 10.53
N MET A 25 7.09 -7.39 10.97
CA MET A 25 6.55 -7.87 12.24
C MET A 25 5.84 -9.23 12.14
N ASP A 26 5.42 -9.66 10.95
CA ASP A 26 4.66 -10.91 10.76
C ASP A 26 5.51 -12.19 10.64
N GLY A 27 6.85 -12.07 10.49
CA GLY A 27 7.79 -13.21 10.50
C GLY A 27 7.68 -14.11 11.74
N GLY A 28 7.24 -13.56 12.88
CA GLY A 28 7.01 -14.35 14.10
C GLY A 28 5.85 -15.35 14.01
N ARG A 29 4.84 -15.15 13.15
CA ARG A 29 3.75 -16.13 12.95
C ARG A 29 4.16 -17.28 12.04
N ILE A 30 5.00 -17.00 11.05
CA ILE A 30 5.54 -17.99 10.11
C ILE A 30 6.57 -18.90 10.81
N GLN A 31 7.47 -18.34 11.61
CA GLN A 31 8.44 -19.12 12.39
C GLN A 31 7.75 -20.10 13.36
N ARG A 32 6.59 -19.72 13.93
CA ARG A 32 5.79 -20.61 14.79
C ARG A 32 5.14 -21.76 14.02
N ARG A 33 4.75 -21.57 12.75
CA ARG A 33 4.24 -22.63 11.88
C ARG A 33 5.35 -23.56 11.39
N ILE A 34 6.51 -23.00 11.06
CA ILE A 34 7.72 -23.76 10.66
C ILE A 34 8.21 -24.62 11.83
N ASN A 35 8.32 -24.07 13.04
CA ASN A 35 8.74 -24.83 14.23
C ASN A 35 7.74 -25.95 14.58
N ARG A 36 6.43 -25.73 14.35
CA ARG A 36 5.39 -26.76 14.52
C ARG A 36 5.53 -27.88 13.49
N ALA A 37 5.72 -27.54 12.21
CA ALA A 37 5.90 -28.51 11.13
C ALA A 37 7.22 -29.30 11.24
N LEU A 38 8.29 -28.66 11.73
CA LEU A 38 9.57 -29.32 12.04
C LEU A 38 9.45 -30.27 13.23
N SER A 39 8.73 -29.88 14.29
CA SER A 39 8.51 -30.77 15.44
C SER A 39 7.64 -31.99 15.08
N GLU A 40 6.68 -31.83 14.16
CA GLU A 40 5.81 -32.91 13.69
C GLU A 40 6.50 -33.84 12.68
N SER A 41 7.40 -33.32 11.84
CA SER A 41 8.15 -34.12 10.85
C SER A 41 9.36 -34.87 11.43
N LEU A 42 9.95 -34.38 12.52
CA LEU A 42 11.15 -34.98 13.14
C LEU A 42 10.85 -35.98 14.27
N GLY A 43 9.59 -36.26 14.57
CA GLY A 43 9.20 -37.27 15.58
C GLY A 43 9.72 -37.00 16.99
N LEU A 44 10.02 -35.74 17.32
CA LEU A 44 10.49 -35.37 18.66
C LEU A 44 9.36 -35.56 19.68
N PRO A 45 9.64 -36.11 20.88
CA PRO A 45 8.64 -36.29 21.91
C PRO A 45 8.06 -34.94 22.33
N LYS A 46 6.73 -34.87 22.46
CA LYS A 46 6.01 -33.72 23.02
C LYS A 46 6.57 -33.39 24.41
N VAL A 47 7.42 -32.37 24.50
CA VAL A 47 7.71 -31.73 25.78
C VAL A 47 6.50 -30.86 26.10
N ALA A 48 5.81 -31.19 27.19
CA ALA A 48 4.66 -30.45 27.67
C ALA A 48 5.08 -29.01 28.02
N ILE A 49 4.65 -28.05 27.19
CA ILE A 49 4.53 -26.65 27.59
C ILE A 49 3.08 -26.48 28.03
N ASP A 50 2.80 -26.79 29.29
CA ASP A 50 1.57 -26.35 29.94
C ASP A 50 1.73 -24.86 30.25
N PHE A 51 1.09 -24.02 29.45
CA PHE A 51 0.65 -22.70 29.87
C PHE A 51 -0.86 -22.63 29.64
N ALA A 52 -1.57 -22.41 30.74
CA ALA A 52 -3.02 -22.40 30.82
C ALA A 52 -3.63 -21.32 29.91
N ASP A 53 -4.51 -21.76 29.01
CA ASP A 53 -5.57 -20.95 28.45
C ASP A 53 -6.47 -20.45 29.59
N ASN A 54 -6.46 -19.14 29.84
CA ASN A 54 -7.43 -18.53 30.74
C ASN A 54 -8.69 -18.27 29.93
N GLN A 55 -9.61 -19.24 29.96
CA GLN A 55 -10.96 -19.10 29.41
C GLN A 55 -11.78 -18.09 30.21
N ASP A 56 -12.67 -17.43 29.47
CA ASP A 56 -13.73 -16.55 29.92
C ASP A 56 -14.41 -16.99 31.22
N HIS A 57 -14.30 -16.13 32.25
CA HIS A 57 -15.27 -16.09 33.33
C HIS A 57 -16.15 -14.85 33.17
N THR A 58 -17.31 -15.04 32.54
CA THR A 58 -18.46 -14.15 32.71
C THR A 58 -18.99 -14.32 34.14
N VAL A 59 -18.57 -13.42 35.03
CA VAL A 59 -19.20 -13.25 36.33
C VAL A 59 -20.40 -12.32 36.17
N ALA A 60 -21.59 -12.89 36.35
CA ALA A 60 -22.82 -12.15 36.54
C ALA A 60 -22.74 -11.37 37.87
N LEU A 61 -22.71 -10.04 37.78
CA LEU A 61 -22.99 -9.16 38.91
C LEU A 61 -24.41 -8.62 38.79
N ASN A 62 -25.29 -9.23 39.56
CA ASN A 62 -26.50 -8.62 40.07
C ASN A 62 -26.15 -7.35 40.83
N ASN A 63 -26.75 -6.22 40.46
CA ASN A 63 -26.98 -5.12 41.39
C ASN A 63 -28.36 -4.52 41.16
N ASN A 64 -29.24 -4.78 42.12
CA ASN A 64 -30.44 -4.01 42.39
C ASN A 64 -30.03 -2.60 42.86
N ALA A 65 -30.55 -1.57 42.21
CA ALA A 65 -30.80 -0.29 42.85
C ALA A 65 -32.01 0.41 42.22
N VAL A 66 -32.95 0.68 43.10
CA VAL A 66 -34.26 1.33 42.95
C VAL A 66 -34.12 2.77 42.45
N GLN A 67 -34.93 3.18 41.46
CA GLN A 67 -35.73 4.43 41.52
C GLN A 67 -36.75 4.57 40.38
N GLN A 68 -38.03 4.46 40.78
CA GLN A 68 -39.20 5.27 40.42
C GLN A 68 -39.61 5.48 38.95
N ASP A 69 -40.67 4.73 38.58
CA ASP A 69 -42.01 5.21 38.22
C ASP A 69 -42.20 6.07 36.96
N SER A 70 -42.89 5.53 35.95
CA SER A 70 -44.25 6.02 35.61
C SER A 70 -44.89 5.28 34.40
N ARG A 71 -46.11 4.76 34.66
CA ARG A 71 -47.25 4.47 33.74
C ARG A 71 -47.46 3.04 33.17
N SER A 72 -48.37 2.36 33.88
CA SER A 72 -49.63 1.69 33.49
C SER A 72 -49.70 0.63 32.36
N PRO A 73 -50.39 -0.52 32.60
CA PRO A 73 -50.55 -1.64 31.68
C PRO A 73 -51.93 -1.68 30.98
N ASP A 74 -51.98 -2.40 29.85
CA ASP A 74 -53.15 -3.05 29.23
C ASP A 74 -52.61 -3.78 27.98
N GLU A 75 -53.01 -4.95 27.50
CA GLU A 75 -53.93 -6.02 27.89
C GLU A 75 -53.73 -7.12 26.81
N ARG A 76 -54.08 -8.39 27.11
CA ARG A 76 -54.36 -9.55 26.20
C ARG A 76 -53.16 -10.44 25.79
N VAL A 77 -53.04 -11.70 26.23
CA VAL A 77 -53.91 -12.92 26.22
C VAL A 77 -53.89 -13.70 24.89
N ARG A 78 -53.51 -15.00 25.02
CA ARG A 78 -53.79 -16.23 24.22
C ARG A 78 -52.81 -16.73 23.15
N ASP A 79 -52.00 -17.71 23.57
CA ASP A 79 -52.01 -19.17 23.24
C ASP A 79 -51.99 -19.73 21.79
N PRO A 80 -51.40 -20.96 21.59
CA PRO A 80 -50.73 -21.42 20.37
C PRO A 80 -51.46 -22.60 19.68
N LYS A 81 -50.86 -23.10 18.58
CA LYS A 81 -51.11 -24.38 17.87
C LYS A 81 -49.98 -24.53 16.82
N LYS A 82 -49.44 -25.68 16.40
CA LYS A 82 -49.56 -27.13 16.67
C LYS A 82 -48.45 -27.80 15.81
N ALA A 83 -47.79 -28.89 16.27
CA ALA A 83 -47.86 -30.29 15.75
C ALA A 83 -47.33 -30.49 14.31
N ASP A 84 -46.62 -31.54 13.86
CA ASP A 84 -46.26 -32.92 14.29
C ASP A 84 -45.08 -33.34 13.36
N GLU A 85 -44.04 -34.04 13.83
CA GLU A 85 -43.84 -35.50 13.85
C GLU A 85 -44.03 -36.30 12.53
N ARG A 86 -42.93 -36.96 12.11
CA ARG A 86 -42.79 -38.29 11.45
C ARG A 86 -41.34 -38.40 10.89
N GLY A 87 -40.57 -39.48 10.96
CA GLY A 87 -40.74 -40.87 11.36
C GLY A 87 -39.43 -41.65 11.11
N LEU A 88 -39.30 -42.82 11.73
CA LEU A 88 -38.11 -43.68 11.92
C LEU A 88 -37.78 -44.66 10.77
N GLY A 89 -36.57 -45.25 10.80
CA GLY A 89 -36.19 -46.59 10.26
C GLY A 89 -34.79 -46.62 9.61
N LEU A 90 -33.72 -47.17 10.24
CA LEU A 90 -33.22 -48.58 10.21
C LEU A 90 -32.85 -49.07 8.78
N GLU A 91 -31.77 -49.77 8.42
CA GLU A 91 -30.76 -50.60 9.12
C GLU A 91 -29.58 -50.95 8.15
N HIS A 92 -28.58 -51.67 8.67
CA HIS A 92 -27.25 -52.08 8.16
C HIS A 92 -27.05 -52.63 6.73
N ALA A 93 -25.82 -52.44 6.19
CA ALA A 93 -25.04 -53.49 5.53
C ALA A 93 -23.52 -53.25 5.62
N HIS A 94 -22.81 -54.34 5.95
CA HIS A 94 -21.36 -54.50 6.10
C HIS A 94 -20.82 -55.06 4.78
N GLU A 95 -19.75 -54.53 4.21
CA GLU A 95 -19.02 -55.23 3.14
C GLU A 95 -17.51 -54.97 3.26
N GLN A 96 -16.78 -56.08 3.39
CA GLN A 96 -15.33 -56.20 3.32
C GLN A 96 -14.96 -56.38 1.85
N ASP A 97 -13.93 -55.70 1.34
CA ASP A 97 -13.21 -56.19 0.17
C ASP A 97 -11.72 -55.81 0.19
N THR A 98 -10.99 -56.60 -0.58
CA THR A 98 -9.65 -57.11 -0.40
C THR A 98 -8.63 -56.36 -1.27
N ARG A 99 -7.40 -56.18 -0.76
CA ARG A 99 -6.29 -55.61 -1.53
C ARG A 99 -5.46 -56.74 -2.17
N PRO A 100 -4.98 -56.57 -3.42
CA PRO A 100 -3.82 -57.30 -3.93
C PRO A 100 -2.52 -56.44 -3.87
N PRO A 101 -1.33 -57.07 -4.00
CA PRO A 101 -0.07 -56.48 -3.54
C PRO A 101 0.77 -55.80 -4.61
N ASP A 102 1.63 -54.89 -4.12
CA ASP A 102 2.85 -54.28 -4.66
C ASP A 102 3.35 -54.73 -6.04
N GLU A 103 3.43 -53.76 -6.97
CA GLU A 103 4.30 -53.83 -8.14
C GLU A 103 5.37 -52.71 -8.05
N ARG A 104 6.63 -53.14 -7.89
CA ARG A 104 7.80 -52.26 -7.76
C ARG A 104 8.13 -51.62 -9.11
N VAL A 105 7.87 -50.33 -9.25
CA VAL A 105 8.36 -49.51 -10.36
C VAL A 105 9.75 -48.95 -10.01
N ARG A 106 10.70 -49.10 -10.94
CA ARG A 106 12.09 -48.60 -10.84
C ARG A 106 12.13 -47.07 -10.95
N PRO A 107 13.05 -46.37 -10.26
CA PRO A 107 13.17 -44.91 -10.40
C PRO A 107 13.79 -44.54 -11.76
N ALA A 108 13.08 -43.68 -12.50
CA ALA A 108 13.63 -42.96 -13.64
C ALA A 108 14.54 -41.81 -13.16
N GLN A 109 15.49 -41.44 -14.00
CA GLN A 109 16.56 -40.48 -13.73
C GLN A 109 16.02 -39.10 -13.32
N LYS A 110 16.65 -38.50 -12.30
CA LYS A 110 16.42 -37.15 -11.82
C LYS A 110 16.65 -36.13 -12.94
N ALA A 111 15.62 -35.36 -13.28
CA ALA A 111 15.78 -34.04 -13.88
C ALA A 111 15.89 -33.02 -12.73
N ASP A 112 16.83 -32.07 -12.85
CA ASP A 112 17.02 -30.96 -11.91
C ASP A 112 15.72 -30.16 -11.77
N ALA A 113 15.11 -30.22 -10.58
CA ALA A 113 13.88 -29.52 -10.22
C ALA A 113 14.13 -28.58 -9.02
N SER A 114 15.18 -27.76 -9.08
CA SER A 114 15.44 -26.70 -8.10
C SER A 114 14.89 -25.36 -8.61
N TRP A 115 13.57 -25.20 -8.64
CA TRP A 115 12.97 -23.91 -8.95
C TRP A 115 11.61 -23.75 -8.23
N ASP A 116 11.59 -22.93 -7.18
CA ASP A 116 10.37 -22.37 -6.59
C ASP A 116 10.60 -20.87 -6.29
N PRO A 117 10.17 -19.95 -7.16
CA PRO A 117 10.37 -18.51 -6.98
C PRO A 117 9.41 -17.88 -5.95
N TYR A 118 8.36 -18.58 -5.50
CA TYR A 118 7.30 -18.00 -4.65
C TYR A 118 7.52 -18.21 -3.15
N GLU A 119 8.50 -19.02 -2.75
CA GLU A 119 8.90 -19.14 -1.33
C GLU A 119 9.39 -17.78 -0.78
N SER A 120 9.92 -16.89 -1.64
CA SER A 120 10.32 -15.51 -1.32
C SER A 120 9.14 -14.55 -1.09
N LEU A 121 8.05 -14.69 -1.86
CA LEU A 121 6.83 -13.91 -1.71
C LEU A 121 6.03 -14.29 -0.45
N GLN A 122 6.01 -15.58 -0.10
CA GLN A 122 5.38 -16.04 1.14
C GLN A 122 6.20 -15.71 2.39
N ALA A 123 7.48 -15.38 2.23
CA ALA A 123 8.36 -14.95 3.31
C ALA A 123 8.21 -13.45 3.67
N GLY A 124 7.36 -12.69 2.96
CA GLY A 124 7.07 -11.28 3.28
C GLY A 124 8.21 -10.29 3.04
N ASN A 125 9.34 -10.73 2.47
CA ASN A 125 10.55 -9.93 2.28
C ASN A 125 11.09 -9.95 0.84
N GLY A 126 10.39 -10.57 -0.12
CA GLY A 126 10.81 -10.54 -1.51
C GLY A 126 10.65 -9.14 -2.10
N ASP A 127 11.75 -8.51 -2.49
CA ASP A 127 11.72 -7.31 -3.32
C ASP A 127 10.99 -7.65 -4.63
N LEU A 128 9.91 -6.94 -4.92
CA LEU A 128 9.15 -7.13 -6.15
C LEU A 128 10.03 -6.88 -7.39
N SER A 129 11.14 -6.14 -7.24
CA SER A 129 12.17 -5.97 -8.28
C SER A 129 12.87 -7.28 -8.65
N ASP A 130 13.10 -8.19 -7.70
CA ASP A 130 13.65 -9.53 -7.96
C ASP A 130 12.62 -10.41 -8.69
N LEU A 131 11.33 -10.26 -8.35
CA LEU A 131 10.24 -10.90 -9.08
C LEU A 131 10.20 -10.39 -10.54
N LEU A 132 10.30 -9.09 -10.75
CA LEU A 132 10.30 -8.46 -12.07
C LEU A 132 11.52 -8.88 -12.91
N ASN A 133 12.71 -8.96 -12.30
CA ASN A 133 13.93 -9.38 -12.98
C ASN A 133 13.90 -10.86 -13.37
N GLN A 134 13.34 -11.74 -12.54
CA GLN A 134 13.26 -13.18 -12.84
C GLN A 134 12.10 -13.56 -13.78
N VAL A 135 11.00 -12.81 -13.75
CA VAL A 135 9.83 -13.02 -14.64
C VAL A 135 10.10 -12.50 -16.06
N SER A 136 11.06 -11.59 -16.24
CA SER A 136 11.37 -10.93 -17.52
C SER A 136 11.68 -11.87 -18.72
N ASN A 137 12.06 -13.13 -18.48
CA ASN A 137 12.40 -14.09 -19.55
C ASN A 137 11.31 -15.09 -19.91
N TYR A 138 10.25 -15.22 -19.09
CA TYR A 138 9.21 -16.20 -19.36
C TYR A 138 8.14 -15.61 -20.29
N ARG A 139 8.05 -16.11 -21.53
CA ARG A 139 7.10 -15.63 -22.55
C ARG A 139 5.86 -16.52 -22.73
N GLY A 140 5.65 -17.47 -21.82
CA GLY A 140 4.72 -18.57 -22.05
C GLY A 140 5.37 -19.75 -22.78
N ALA A 141 4.67 -20.89 -22.82
CA ALA A 141 5.07 -22.03 -23.64
C ALA A 141 4.66 -21.81 -25.09
N GLU A 142 5.55 -22.12 -26.03
CA GLU A 142 5.28 -22.00 -27.47
C GLU A 142 4.44 -23.19 -27.96
N ILE A 143 3.14 -23.16 -27.67
CA ILE A 143 2.20 -24.22 -28.05
C ILE A 143 1.39 -23.75 -29.27
N HIS A 144 1.73 -24.27 -30.45
CA HIS A 144 1.03 -23.96 -31.72
C HIS A 144 -0.32 -24.69 -31.87
N LEU A 145 -1.18 -24.59 -30.86
CA LEU A 145 -2.54 -25.10 -30.87
C LEU A 145 -3.49 -23.95 -30.53
N LYS A 146 -4.56 -23.80 -31.32
CA LYS A 146 -5.59 -22.81 -30.97
C LYS A 146 -6.42 -23.34 -29.80
N VAL A 147 -6.22 -22.77 -28.61
CA VAL A 147 -6.89 -23.12 -27.37
C VAL A 147 -7.35 -21.83 -26.69
N GLU A 148 -8.61 -21.72 -26.31
CA GLU A 148 -9.11 -20.52 -25.62
C GLU A 148 -8.78 -20.57 -24.13
N PRO A 149 -8.42 -19.45 -23.47
CA PRO A 149 -8.28 -19.41 -22.03
C PRO A 149 -9.63 -19.71 -21.35
N GLY A 150 -9.59 -20.25 -20.13
CA GLY A 150 -10.80 -20.66 -19.44
C GLY A 150 -10.63 -20.88 -17.95
N THR A 151 -11.66 -21.48 -17.34
CA THR A 151 -11.64 -21.92 -15.94
C THR A 151 -12.07 -23.38 -15.86
N TYR A 152 -11.50 -24.13 -14.93
CA TYR A 152 -11.79 -25.54 -14.73
C TYR A 152 -12.02 -25.84 -13.25
N THR A 153 -13.06 -26.60 -12.96
CA THR A 153 -13.33 -27.10 -11.60
C THR A 153 -12.75 -28.50 -11.46
N ALA A 154 -11.70 -28.64 -10.64
CA ALA A 154 -10.97 -29.89 -10.48
C ALA A 154 -11.84 -31.01 -9.89
N LYS A 155 -11.78 -32.21 -10.49
CA LYS A 155 -12.44 -33.39 -9.92
C LYS A 155 -11.52 -34.11 -8.93
N PRO A 156 -12.07 -34.93 -8.01
CA PRO A 156 -11.24 -35.70 -7.09
C PRO A 156 -10.15 -36.52 -7.80
N GLY A 157 -8.90 -36.33 -7.38
CA GLY A 157 -7.74 -37.07 -7.89
C GLY A 157 -7.22 -36.60 -9.26
N GLU A 158 -7.73 -35.49 -9.81
CA GLU A 158 -7.22 -34.97 -11.08
C GLU A 158 -5.89 -34.21 -10.90
N THR A 159 -4.98 -34.46 -11.83
CA THR A 159 -3.68 -33.80 -11.91
C THR A 159 -3.70 -32.66 -12.92
N LEU A 160 -2.73 -31.75 -12.82
CA LEU A 160 -2.55 -30.67 -13.80
C LEU A 160 -2.30 -31.20 -15.22
N GLU A 161 -1.54 -32.28 -15.39
CA GLU A 161 -1.35 -32.93 -16.71
C GLU A 161 -2.66 -33.41 -17.32
N ARG A 162 -3.53 -34.03 -16.53
CA ARG A 162 -4.83 -34.52 -17.03
C ARG A 162 -5.78 -33.37 -17.37
N ILE A 163 -5.67 -32.24 -16.67
CA ILE A 163 -6.42 -31.03 -16.99
C ILE A 163 -5.87 -30.42 -18.29
N ALA A 164 -4.54 -30.33 -18.42
CA ALA A 164 -3.87 -29.84 -19.61
C ALA A 164 -4.20 -30.68 -20.86
N GLU A 165 -4.16 -32.01 -20.76
CA GLU A 165 -4.52 -32.93 -21.85
C GLU A 165 -5.95 -32.70 -22.33
N LYS A 166 -6.91 -32.56 -21.42
CA LYS A 166 -8.30 -32.24 -21.78
C LYS A 166 -8.43 -30.88 -22.42
N HIS A 167 -7.65 -29.89 -21.97
CA HIS A 167 -7.75 -28.53 -22.44
C HIS A 167 -7.17 -28.36 -23.85
N LEU A 168 -5.98 -28.91 -24.08
CA LEU A 168 -5.31 -28.87 -25.39
C LEU A 168 -5.99 -29.81 -26.42
N GLY A 169 -6.69 -30.83 -25.94
CA GLY A 169 -7.36 -31.81 -26.78
C GLY A 169 -6.45 -32.97 -27.24
N PRO A 170 -7.03 -33.97 -27.92
CA PRO A 170 -6.38 -35.26 -28.18
C PRO A 170 -5.22 -35.20 -29.18
N THR A 171 -5.04 -34.09 -29.89
CA THR A 171 -3.92 -33.90 -30.84
C THR A 171 -2.66 -33.37 -30.16
N ALA A 172 -2.73 -32.99 -28.89
CA ALA A 172 -1.60 -32.46 -28.15
C ALA A 172 -0.54 -33.54 -27.91
N THR A 173 0.74 -33.17 -28.10
CA THR A 173 1.86 -34.04 -27.76
C THR A 173 2.07 -34.06 -26.25
N LYS A 174 2.76 -35.09 -25.73
CA LYS A 174 3.10 -35.18 -24.30
C LYS A 174 3.92 -33.97 -23.82
N GLU A 175 4.78 -33.43 -24.67
CA GLU A 175 5.58 -32.26 -24.36
C GLU A 175 4.71 -31.01 -24.22
N GLN A 176 3.78 -30.77 -25.16
CA GLN A 176 2.81 -29.67 -25.05
C GLN A 176 1.93 -29.80 -23.80
N ILE A 177 1.50 -31.01 -23.45
CA ILE A 177 0.73 -31.27 -22.22
C ILE A 177 1.54 -30.90 -20.97
N ALA A 178 2.80 -31.34 -20.90
CA ALA A 178 3.68 -31.04 -19.76
C ALA A 178 3.99 -29.54 -19.65
N GLN A 179 4.28 -28.88 -20.78
CA GLN A 179 4.48 -27.43 -20.85
C GLN A 179 3.24 -26.70 -20.35
N HIS A 180 2.07 -27.03 -20.88
CA HIS A 180 0.80 -26.40 -20.51
C HIS A 180 0.42 -26.65 -19.05
N ALA A 181 0.69 -27.83 -18.50
CA ALA A 181 0.52 -28.10 -17.07
C ALA A 181 1.40 -27.19 -16.20
N GLY A 182 2.63 -26.91 -16.63
CA GLY A 182 3.51 -25.93 -15.99
C GLY A 182 2.96 -24.50 -16.05
N GLU A 183 2.33 -24.11 -17.17
CA GLU A 183 1.67 -22.80 -17.27
C GLU A 183 0.45 -22.68 -16.36
N ILE A 184 -0.39 -23.72 -16.31
CA ILE A 184 -1.53 -23.79 -15.39
C ILE A 184 -1.02 -23.65 -13.96
N ALA A 185 0.07 -24.32 -13.59
CA ALA A 185 0.64 -24.20 -12.26
C ALA A 185 1.07 -22.76 -11.95
N ARG A 186 1.85 -22.11 -12.83
CA ARG A 186 2.28 -20.71 -12.65
C ARG A 186 1.09 -19.77 -12.56
N TYR A 187 0.08 -19.96 -13.40
CA TYR A 187 -1.11 -19.10 -13.45
C TYR A 187 -2.00 -19.17 -12.23
N ASN A 188 -1.94 -20.29 -11.51
CA ASN A 188 -2.70 -20.50 -10.27
C ASN A 188 -1.80 -20.46 -9.03
N GLN A 189 -0.55 -20.02 -9.16
CA GLN A 189 0.43 -19.97 -8.06
C GLN A 189 0.57 -21.32 -7.32
N ILE A 190 0.55 -22.42 -8.07
CA ILE A 190 0.71 -23.77 -7.54
C ILE A 190 2.20 -24.12 -7.55
N SER A 191 2.81 -24.17 -6.37
CA SER A 191 4.20 -24.64 -6.24
C SER A 191 4.32 -26.12 -6.63
N PRO A 192 5.41 -26.50 -7.33
CA PRO A 192 5.66 -27.90 -7.63
C PRO A 192 5.95 -28.64 -6.33
N THR A 193 5.48 -29.89 -6.20
CA THR A 193 5.95 -30.74 -5.11
C THR A 193 7.38 -31.20 -5.43
N ARG A 194 8.27 -31.19 -4.43
CA ARG A 194 9.70 -31.57 -4.57
C ARG A 194 9.92 -32.93 -5.25
N GLU A 195 8.95 -33.85 -5.16
CA GLU A 195 9.10 -35.23 -5.60
C GLU A 195 8.54 -35.52 -6.99
N ALA A 196 7.69 -34.65 -7.55
CA ALA A 196 6.77 -35.05 -8.62
C ALA A 196 6.71 -34.10 -9.83
N GLY A 197 7.38 -32.93 -9.76
CA GLY A 197 7.23 -31.89 -10.77
C GLY A 197 5.79 -31.33 -10.83
N PHE A 198 5.52 -30.38 -11.73
CA PHE A 198 4.19 -29.75 -11.83
C PHE A 198 3.08 -30.72 -12.25
N GLY A 199 3.40 -31.74 -13.04
CA GLY A 199 2.41 -32.60 -13.70
C GLY A 199 1.63 -33.52 -12.76
N LEU A 200 2.20 -33.85 -11.60
CA LEU A 200 1.63 -34.78 -10.63
C LEU A 200 0.92 -34.08 -9.45
N HIS A 201 0.83 -32.74 -9.47
CA HIS A 201 0.10 -32.02 -8.44
C HIS A 201 -1.40 -32.37 -8.50
N VAL A 202 -1.92 -32.97 -7.43
CA VAL A 202 -3.34 -33.32 -7.30
C VAL A 202 -4.08 -32.15 -6.67
N LEU A 203 -4.99 -31.56 -7.45
CA LEU A 203 -5.82 -30.44 -6.99
C LEU A 203 -6.87 -30.91 -5.98
N ARG A 204 -7.32 -29.99 -5.13
CA ARG A 204 -8.43 -30.29 -4.21
C ARG A 204 -9.72 -30.46 -5.00
N PRO A 205 -10.61 -31.38 -4.60
CA PRO A 205 -11.94 -31.47 -5.20
C PRO A 205 -12.66 -30.12 -5.19
N ASN A 206 -13.21 -29.72 -6.33
CA ASN A 206 -13.92 -28.46 -6.57
C ASN A 206 -13.06 -27.18 -6.54
N GLU A 207 -11.73 -27.31 -6.51
CA GLU A 207 -10.84 -26.18 -6.70
C GLU A 207 -11.00 -25.61 -8.12
N GLN A 208 -11.18 -24.29 -8.21
CA GLN A 208 -11.24 -23.59 -9.49
C GLN A 208 -9.82 -23.26 -9.93
N VAL A 209 -9.43 -23.70 -11.12
CA VAL A 209 -8.15 -23.35 -11.75
C VAL A 209 -8.38 -22.58 -13.04
N ARG A 210 -7.57 -21.56 -13.26
CA ARG A 210 -7.53 -20.76 -14.47
C ARG A 210 -6.63 -21.45 -15.48
N LEU A 211 -7.10 -21.52 -16.73
CA LEU A 211 -6.39 -22.17 -17.83
C LEU A 211 -5.88 -21.09 -18.79
N PRO A 212 -4.58 -21.09 -19.15
CA PRO A 212 -4.10 -20.24 -20.23
C PRO A 212 -4.63 -20.76 -21.58
N GLY A 213 -4.74 -19.87 -22.55
CA GLY A 213 -5.00 -20.21 -23.95
C GLY A 213 -3.75 -20.06 -24.80
N HIS A 214 -3.85 -20.47 -26.05
CA HIS A 214 -2.82 -20.39 -27.07
C HIS A 214 -3.44 -20.08 -28.42
N ASP A 215 -2.72 -19.36 -29.28
CA ASP A 215 -3.10 -19.23 -30.69
C ASP A 215 -2.29 -20.19 -31.59
N LYS A 216 -2.63 -20.21 -32.87
CA LYS A 216 -1.95 -21.05 -33.88
C LYS A 216 -0.48 -20.66 -34.10
N ASP A 217 -0.11 -19.44 -33.73
CA ASP A 217 1.22 -18.86 -33.94
C ASP A 217 2.10 -19.06 -32.69
N GLY A 218 1.56 -19.69 -31.64
CA GLY A 218 2.26 -20.01 -30.39
C GLY A 218 2.20 -18.90 -29.34
N SER A 219 1.39 -17.86 -29.54
CA SER A 219 1.20 -16.82 -28.53
C SER A 219 0.41 -17.36 -27.35
N THR A 220 0.84 -17.06 -26.13
CA THR A 220 0.13 -17.45 -24.90
C THR A 220 -0.90 -16.40 -24.53
N ILE A 221 -2.06 -16.86 -24.05
CA ILE A 221 -3.23 -16.04 -23.80
C ILE A 221 -3.68 -16.20 -22.36
N PHE A 222 -3.90 -15.10 -21.65
CA PHE A 222 -4.43 -15.08 -20.29
C PHE A 222 -5.66 -14.18 -20.21
N THR A 223 -6.45 -14.36 -19.16
CA THR A 223 -7.67 -13.58 -18.91
C THR A 223 -7.75 -13.24 -17.42
N ASP A 224 -7.59 -11.97 -17.05
CA ASP A 224 -7.71 -11.51 -15.66
C ASP A 224 -9.13 -11.66 -15.08
N SER A 225 -9.34 -11.40 -13.79
CA SER A 225 -10.69 -11.48 -13.20
C SER A 225 -11.62 -10.34 -13.64
N GLN A 226 -11.09 -9.26 -14.21
CA GLN A 226 -11.87 -8.24 -14.92
C GLN A 226 -12.30 -8.71 -16.32
N GLY A 227 -11.76 -9.81 -16.81
CA GLY A 227 -11.95 -10.37 -18.14
C GLY A 227 -11.20 -9.64 -19.23
N THR A 228 -10.12 -8.92 -18.89
CA THR A 228 -9.13 -8.43 -19.85
C THR A 228 -8.37 -9.63 -20.39
N ARG A 229 -8.34 -9.76 -21.71
CA ARG A 229 -7.57 -10.80 -22.40
C ARG A 229 -6.20 -10.25 -22.75
N PHE A 230 -5.15 -10.89 -22.25
CA PHE A 230 -3.76 -10.59 -22.58
C PHE A 230 -3.24 -11.65 -23.54
N THR A 231 -2.61 -11.24 -24.64
CA THR A 231 -1.92 -12.12 -25.59
C THR A 231 -0.46 -11.73 -25.65
N TYR A 232 0.43 -12.69 -25.36
CA TYR A 232 1.89 -12.52 -25.38
C TYR A 232 2.44 -13.27 -26.59
N SER A 233 2.90 -12.52 -27.59
CA SER A 233 3.45 -13.08 -28.82
C SER A 233 4.91 -13.48 -28.63
N THR A 234 5.38 -14.45 -29.42
CA THR A 234 6.76 -14.95 -29.37
C THR A 234 7.80 -13.86 -29.69
N ASP A 235 7.43 -12.87 -30.50
CA ASP A 235 8.24 -11.68 -30.80
C ASP A 235 8.34 -10.68 -29.64
N GLY A 236 7.59 -10.89 -28.56
CA GLY A 236 7.60 -10.06 -27.35
C GLY A 236 6.55 -8.95 -27.35
N LYS A 237 5.66 -8.90 -28.35
CA LYS A 237 4.50 -8.02 -28.29
C LYS A 237 3.50 -8.50 -27.25
N THR A 238 2.88 -7.54 -26.59
CA THR A 238 1.76 -7.78 -25.67
C THR A 238 0.53 -7.09 -26.23
N LYS A 239 -0.59 -7.81 -26.31
CA LYS A 239 -1.89 -7.23 -26.68
C LYS A 239 -2.85 -7.40 -25.51
N ALA A 240 -3.48 -6.31 -25.08
CA ALA A 240 -4.58 -6.35 -24.12
C ALA A 240 -5.92 -6.03 -24.80
N GLU A 241 -6.95 -6.80 -24.48
CA GLU A 241 -8.32 -6.60 -24.96
C GLU A 241 -9.28 -6.52 -23.79
N PHE A 242 -9.86 -5.33 -23.58
CA PHE A 242 -10.75 -5.05 -22.47
C PHE A 242 -12.20 -5.34 -22.82
N LYS A 243 -13.02 -5.65 -21.80
CA LYS A 243 -14.46 -5.94 -21.98
C LYS A 243 -15.28 -4.82 -22.63
N ASP A 244 -14.82 -3.58 -22.52
CA ASP A 244 -15.50 -2.42 -23.12
C ASP A 244 -15.15 -2.21 -24.60
N GLY A 245 -14.33 -3.10 -25.18
CA GLY A 245 -13.91 -3.06 -26.57
C GLY A 245 -12.69 -2.16 -26.82
N THR A 246 -12.12 -1.53 -25.78
CA THR A 246 -10.80 -0.91 -25.90
C THR A 246 -9.72 -1.99 -25.95
N THR A 247 -8.61 -1.67 -26.62
CA THR A 247 -7.46 -2.57 -26.77
C THR A 247 -6.17 -1.75 -26.82
N TYR A 248 -5.04 -2.37 -26.51
CA TYR A 248 -3.74 -1.85 -26.92
C TYR A 248 -2.83 -2.97 -27.42
N VAL A 249 -1.85 -2.60 -28.25
CA VAL A 249 -0.72 -3.46 -28.64
C VAL A 249 0.57 -2.77 -28.23
N ARG A 250 1.29 -3.36 -27.27
CA ARG A 250 2.62 -2.95 -26.82
C ARG A 250 3.69 -3.62 -27.67
N THR A 251 4.54 -2.81 -28.27
CA THR A 251 5.72 -3.27 -29.02
C THR A 251 6.97 -2.79 -28.28
N PRO A 252 7.77 -3.70 -27.67
CA PRO A 252 9.00 -3.30 -27.00
C PRO A 252 10.02 -2.79 -28.02
N ASP A 253 10.83 -1.82 -27.61
CA ASP A 253 11.98 -1.35 -28.38
C ASP A 253 13.29 -1.96 -27.87
N ALA A 254 14.37 -1.76 -28.63
CA ALA A 254 15.68 -2.31 -28.30
C ALA A 254 16.38 -1.59 -27.12
N SER A 255 15.91 -0.40 -26.73
CA SER A 255 16.46 0.41 -25.63
C SER A 255 15.84 0.09 -24.26
N GLY A 256 14.78 -0.72 -24.25
CA GLY A 256 14.01 -1.08 -23.06
C GLY A 256 12.78 -0.19 -22.83
N GLY A 257 12.49 0.74 -23.76
CA GLY A 257 11.21 1.41 -23.86
C GLY A 257 10.20 0.58 -24.67
N TYR A 258 9.06 1.17 -25.01
CA TYR A 258 8.03 0.53 -25.83
C TYR A 258 7.11 1.55 -26.51
N THR A 259 6.37 1.09 -27.52
CA THR A 259 5.26 1.83 -28.12
C THR A 259 3.96 1.08 -27.92
N ASP A 260 2.95 1.75 -27.36
CA ASP A 260 1.59 1.25 -27.24
C ASP A 260 0.69 1.88 -28.30
N VAL A 261 0.03 1.03 -29.08
CA VAL A 261 -1.00 1.45 -30.05
C VAL A 261 -2.37 1.12 -29.47
N HIS A 262 -3.06 2.14 -28.97
CA HIS A 262 -4.40 2.05 -28.40
C HIS A 262 -5.48 2.15 -29.46
N ASN A 263 -6.52 1.35 -29.32
CA ASN A 263 -7.72 1.40 -30.14
C ASN A 263 -8.97 1.27 -29.28
N GLY A 264 -10.08 1.84 -29.76
CA GLY A 264 -11.36 1.69 -29.09
C GLY A 264 -12.55 2.23 -29.89
N PRO A 265 -13.76 2.10 -29.32
CA PRO A 265 -15.00 2.51 -29.97
C PRO A 265 -15.07 4.02 -30.18
N ARG A 266 -14.43 4.82 -29.32
CA ARG A 266 -14.45 6.29 -29.41
C ARG A 266 -13.15 6.82 -30.05
N PRO A 267 -13.19 7.96 -30.75
CA PRO A 267 -11.99 8.55 -31.33
C PRO A 267 -10.88 8.83 -30.31
N GLU A 268 -11.23 9.25 -29.10
CA GLU A 268 -10.26 9.53 -28.03
C GLU A 268 -9.59 8.27 -27.46
N ASP A 269 -10.12 7.07 -27.73
CA ASP A 269 -9.52 5.79 -27.36
C ASP A 269 -8.48 5.33 -28.41
N ARG A 270 -8.27 6.08 -29.50
CA ARG A 270 -7.36 5.74 -30.61
C ARG A 270 -6.17 6.67 -30.61
N PHE A 271 -5.08 6.19 -30.05
CA PHE A 271 -3.83 6.95 -29.97
C PHE A 271 -2.65 5.99 -29.91
N GLU A 272 -1.48 6.54 -30.13
CA GLU A 272 -0.19 5.88 -30.04
C GLU A 272 0.64 6.64 -29.01
N VAL A 273 1.34 5.92 -28.16
CA VAL A 273 2.23 6.51 -27.17
C VAL A 273 3.54 5.73 -27.14
N THR A 274 4.65 6.46 -27.16
CA THR A 274 6.01 5.92 -27.06
C THR A 274 6.57 6.29 -25.69
N ILE A 275 7.05 5.28 -24.97
CA ILE A 275 7.51 5.36 -23.58
C ILE A 275 9.00 5.03 -23.54
N ASN A 276 9.77 5.91 -22.92
CA ASN A 276 11.19 5.70 -22.68
C ASN A 276 11.43 4.61 -21.62
N LYS A 277 12.66 4.11 -21.53
CA LYS A 277 13.07 3.14 -20.50
C LYS A 277 12.79 3.61 -19.05
N ASP A 278 12.82 4.92 -18.80
CA ASP A 278 12.53 5.52 -17.49
C ASP A 278 11.03 5.69 -17.20
N GLY A 279 10.17 5.32 -18.14
CA GLY A 279 8.72 5.44 -18.05
C GLY A 279 8.15 6.78 -18.49
N SER A 280 8.98 7.76 -18.86
CA SER A 280 8.50 9.05 -19.40
C SER A 280 7.90 8.89 -20.79
N VAL A 281 6.93 9.75 -21.11
CA VAL A 281 6.31 9.80 -22.44
C VAL A 281 7.24 10.56 -23.38
N GLU A 282 7.78 9.87 -24.39
CA GLU A 282 8.57 10.50 -25.47
C GLU A 282 7.63 11.19 -26.48
N LYS A 283 6.57 10.49 -26.86
CA LYS A 283 5.62 10.95 -27.88
C LYS A 283 4.24 10.40 -27.59
N THR A 284 3.21 11.21 -27.83
CA THR A 284 1.82 10.76 -27.83
C THR A 284 1.06 11.39 -28.98
N THR A 285 0.18 10.61 -29.64
CA THR A 285 -0.80 11.13 -30.61
C THR A 285 -2.16 11.38 -29.97
N ARG A 286 -2.27 11.16 -28.65
CA ARG A 286 -3.50 11.43 -27.90
C ARG A 286 -3.80 12.92 -27.97
N ALA A 287 -4.99 13.24 -28.47
CA ALA A 287 -5.42 14.62 -28.54
C ALA A 287 -5.53 15.20 -27.12
N GLU A 288 -4.84 16.32 -26.88
CA GLU A 288 -5.14 17.14 -25.71
C GLU A 288 -6.55 17.74 -25.86
N ALA A 289 -7.22 17.91 -24.72
CA ALA A 289 -8.44 18.70 -24.71
C ALA A 289 -8.11 20.09 -25.28
N PRO A 290 -8.91 20.60 -26.23
CA PRO A 290 -8.64 21.90 -26.84
C PRO A 290 -8.53 22.96 -25.75
N THR A 291 -7.51 23.82 -25.85
CA THR A 291 -7.34 24.95 -24.94
C THR A 291 -8.56 25.85 -25.05
N GLN A 292 -9.31 25.97 -23.95
CA GLN A 292 -10.51 26.80 -23.87
C GLN A 292 -10.18 28.16 -23.23
N ASP A 293 -10.99 29.17 -23.55
CA ASP A 293 -10.89 30.46 -22.89
C ASP A 293 -11.24 30.32 -21.40
N LYS A 294 -10.35 30.80 -20.53
CA LYS A 294 -10.51 30.72 -19.07
C LYS A 294 -11.82 31.34 -18.60
N ASN A 295 -12.24 32.48 -19.15
CA ASN A 295 -13.45 33.16 -18.71
C ASN A 295 -14.70 32.39 -19.13
N ALA A 296 -14.68 31.81 -20.34
CA ALA A 296 -15.78 30.95 -20.80
C ALA A 296 -15.96 29.70 -19.91
N GLU A 297 -14.87 29.00 -19.55
CA GLU A 297 -14.96 27.84 -18.65
C GLU A 297 -15.35 28.24 -17.22
N ARG A 298 -14.90 29.41 -16.76
CA ARG A 298 -15.31 29.97 -15.47
C ARG A 298 -16.81 30.26 -15.43
N GLU A 299 -17.36 30.95 -16.44
CA GLU A 299 -18.79 31.27 -16.54
C GLU A 299 -19.65 30.00 -16.63
N LYS A 300 -19.18 29.03 -17.42
CA LYS A 300 -19.82 27.71 -17.52
C LYS A 300 -19.89 27.02 -16.15
N LEU A 301 -18.76 26.96 -15.44
CA LEU A 301 -18.70 26.30 -14.13
C LEU A 301 -19.56 27.02 -13.08
N ASP A 302 -19.57 28.36 -13.08
CA ASP A 302 -20.42 29.16 -12.19
C ASP A 302 -21.92 28.86 -12.42
N HIS A 303 -22.33 28.78 -13.69
CA HIS A 303 -23.70 28.40 -14.06
C HIS A 303 -24.05 26.98 -13.61
N LEU A 304 -23.13 26.03 -13.77
CA LEU A 304 -23.31 24.65 -13.29
C LEU A 304 -23.41 24.61 -11.76
N ALA A 305 -22.60 25.37 -11.05
CA ALA A 305 -22.69 25.47 -9.59
C ALA A 305 -24.08 25.98 -9.16
N ASP A 306 -24.63 26.99 -9.85
CA ASP A 306 -25.95 27.54 -9.55
C ASP A 306 -27.12 26.58 -9.83
N THR A 307 -26.96 25.67 -10.78
CA THR A 307 -28.02 24.76 -11.21
C THR A 307 -27.92 23.36 -10.60
N LYS A 308 -26.70 22.91 -10.25
CA LYS A 308 -26.43 21.54 -9.78
C LYS A 308 -26.19 21.46 -8.28
N ILE A 309 -25.62 22.49 -7.65
CA ILE A 309 -25.35 22.48 -6.22
C ILE A 309 -26.57 23.00 -5.49
N GLY A 310 -27.43 22.07 -5.05
CA GLY A 310 -28.73 22.40 -4.43
C GLY A 310 -28.62 23.04 -3.04
N LEU A 311 -27.52 22.81 -2.31
CA LEU A 311 -27.32 23.36 -0.96
C LEU A 311 -26.63 24.72 -1.03
N LEU A 312 -27.28 25.76 -0.50
CA LEU A 312 -26.79 27.15 -0.55
C LEU A 312 -25.39 27.31 0.08
N LYS A 313 -25.14 26.66 1.23
CA LYS A 313 -23.84 26.73 1.90
C LYS A 313 -22.73 26.12 1.05
N GLU A 314 -22.97 24.95 0.46
CA GLU A 314 -21.99 24.28 -0.40
C GLU A 314 -21.72 25.09 -1.67
N ARG A 315 -22.75 25.67 -2.25
CA ARG A 315 -22.61 26.53 -3.43
C ARG A 315 -21.80 27.79 -3.12
N ALA A 316 -22.07 28.44 -1.98
CA ALA A 316 -21.31 29.60 -1.55
C ALA A 316 -19.83 29.24 -1.36
N GLN A 317 -19.55 28.15 -0.64
CA GLN A 317 -18.19 27.65 -0.47
C GLN A 317 -17.51 27.34 -1.81
N PHE A 318 -18.21 26.65 -2.72
CA PHE A 318 -17.69 26.33 -4.05
C PHE A 318 -17.27 27.59 -4.83
N LYS A 319 -18.08 28.66 -4.79
CA LYS A 319 -17.75 29.92 -5.46
C LYS A 319 -16.59 30.66 -4.77
N GLU A 320 -16.49 30.59 -3.45
CA GLU A 320 -15.33 31.09 -2.69
C GLU A 320 -14.06 30.32 -3.08
N ASP A 321 -14.15 29.00 -3.23
CA ASP A 321 -13.05 28.13 -3.64
C ASP A 321 -12.58 28.46 -5.06
N MET A 322 -13.49 28.73 -6.01
CA MET A 322 -13.13 29.21 -7.36
C MET A 322 -12.32 30.51 -7.30
N ILE A 323 -12.75 31.48 -6.49
CA ILE A 323 -12.04 32.76 -6.32
C ILE A 323 -10.66 32.54 -5.71
N ALA A 324 -10.56 31.69 -4.69
CA ALA A 324 -9.31 31.35 -4.03
C ALA A 324 -8.34 30.63 -4.99
N PHE A 325 -8.83 29.71 -5.80
CA PHE A 325 -8.01 29.06 -6.83
C PHE A 325 -7.48 30.06 -7.86
N GLU A 326 -8.31 30.97 -8.37
CA GLU A 326 -7.85 32.01 -9.30
C GLU A 326 -6.82 32.95 -8.67
N GLN A 327 -6.95 33.28 -7.38
CA GLN A 327 -5.98 34.07 -6.65
C GLN A 327 -4.65 33.33 -6.52
N ARG A 328 -4.69 32.09 -6.03
CA ARG A 328 -3.51 31.22 -5.91
C ARG A 328 -2.83 31.01 -7.25
N ALA A 329 -3.60 30.76 -8.31
CA ALA A 329 -3.09 30.58 -9.66
C ALA A 329 -2.28 31.80 -10.13
N ARG A 330 -2.72 33.03 -9.81
CA ARG A 330 -1.95 34.25 -10.10
C ARG A 330 -0.66 34.33 -9.29
N GLU A 331 -0.72 34.01 -7.99
CA GLU A 331 0.42 34.07 -7.07
C GLU A 331 1.50 33.04 -7.42
N GLN A 332 1.09 31.85 -7.87
CA GLN A 332 1.97 30.74 -8.25
C GLN A 332 2.25 30.68 -9.75
N HIS A 333 1.80 31.69 -10.50
CA HIS A 333 2.03 31.81 -11.95
C HIS A 333 1.53 30.61 -12.78
N LEU A 334 0.41 30.00 -12.38
CA LEU A 334 -0.30 29.04 -13.23
C LEU A 334 -0.85 29.75 -14.47
N SER A 335 -0.79 29.07 -15.61
CA SER A 335 -1.30 29.63 -16.86
C SER A 335 -2.83 29.71 -16.84
N ASP A 336 -3.38 30.66 -17.61
CA ASP A 336 -4.84 30.76 -17.80
C ASP A 336 -5.41 29.47 -18.41
N GLU A 337 -4.62 28.79 -19.24
CA GLU A 337 -4.96 27.47 -19.79
C GLU A 337 -5.09 26.40 -18.71
N GLU A 338 -4.19 26.36 -17.72
CA GLU A 338 -4.24 25.39 -16.64
C GLU A 338 -5.48 25.60 -15.76
N VAL A 339 -5.83 26.85 -15.51
CA VAL A 339 -7.07 27.23 -14.81
C VAL A 339 -8.30 26.80 -15.62
N ALA A 340 -8.31 27.07 -16.94
CA ALA A 340 -9.40 26.68 -17.84
C ALA A 340 -9.58 25.15 -17.89
N LYS A 341 -8.49 24.39 -18.08
CA LYS A 341 -8.48 22.92 -18.08
C LYS A 341 -8.99 22.38 -16.73
N THR A 342 -8.59 22.97 -15.61
CA THR A 342 -9.11 22.57 -14.28
C THR A 342 -10.62 22.77 -14.18
N TYR A 343 -11.14 23.94 -14.58
CA TYR A 343 -12.59 24.22 -14.58
C TYR A 343 -13.38 23.33 -15.53
N HIS A 344 -12.80 22.99 -16.68
CA HIS A 344 -13.37 22.06 -17.62
C HIS A 344 -13.62 20.69 -16.98
N GLU A 345 -12.62 20.14 -16.28
CA GLU A 345 -12.72 18.83 -15.63
C GLU A 345 -13.78 18.81 -14.52
N ILE A 346 -13.86 19.88 -13.71
CA ILE A 346 -14.90 20.01 -12.69
C ILE A 346 -16.28 20.15 -13.34
N SER A 347 -16.39 20.89 -14.44
CA SER A 347 -17.64 21.01 -15.21
C SER A 347 -18.11 19.66 -15.73
N ARG A 348 -17.21 18.81 -16.25
CA ARG A 348 -17.53 17.45 -16.70
C ARG A 348 -18.17 16.62 -15.59
N VAL A 349 -17.70 16.74 -14.34
CA VAL A 349 -18.29 16.05 -13.18
C VAL A 349 -19.72 16.54 -12.93
N LEU A 350 -19.97 17.85 -12.95
CA LEU A 350 -21.32 18.41 -12.71
C LEU A 350 -22.30 18.20 -13.88
N GLU A 351 -21.80 18.09 -15.11
CA GLU A 351 -22.59 17.85 -16.32
C GLU A 351 -22.99 16.39 -16.51
N ALA A 352 -22.19 15.46 -15.99
CA ALA A 352 -22.42 14.03 -16.14
C ALA A 352 -23.81 13.61 -15.64
N LYS A 353 -24.40 12.66 -16.36
CA LYS A 353 -25.76 12.16 -16.13
C LYS A 353 -25.74 10.68 -15.75
N GLY A 354 -26.85 10.20 -15.19
CA GLY A 354 -27.03 8.79 -14.81
C GLY A 354 -26.57 8.49 -13.38
N THR A 355 -26.64 7.23 -12.98
CA THR A 355 -26.38 6.80 -11.59
C THR A 355 -25.15 5.93 -11.43
N GLN A 356 -24.38 5.74 -12.51
CA GLN A 356 -23.16 4.94 -12.52
C GLN A 356 -21.99 5.80 -13.03
N PRO A 357 -20.77 5.62 -12.48
CA PRO A 357 -20.46 4.77 -11.32
C PRO A 357 -21.03 5.34 -10.00
N MET A 358 -21.47 6.60 -10.00
CA MET A 358 -22.08 7.28 -8.86
C MET A 358 -23.25 8.18 -9.29
N ASP A 359 -24.05 8.62 -8.32
CA ASP A 359 -25.19 9.51 -8.53
C ASP A 359 -24.81 11.01 -8.55
N ASP A 360 -25.77 11.86 -8.90
CA ASP A 360 -25.61 13.32 -8.97
C ASP A 360 -25.09 13.93 -7.66
N ARG A 361 -25.56 13.45 -6.50
CA ARG A 361 -25.19 14.03 -5.22
C ARG A 361 -23.74 13.73 -4.88
N LYS A 362 -23.30 12.50 -5.15
CA LYS A 362 -21.88 12.10 -5.04
C LYS A 362 -21.01 12.91 -5.99
N ARG A 363 -21.44 13.12 -7.25
CA ARG A 363 -20.70 13.98 -8.19
C ARG A 363 -20.56 15.42 -7.71
N VAL A 364 -21.60 16.01 -7.13
CA VAL A 364 -21.50 17.34 -6.51
C VAL A 364 -20.45 17.37 -5.39
N ARG A 365 -20.40 16.33 -4.54
CA ARG A 365 -19.36 16.23 -3.49
C ARG A 365 -17.96 16.08 -4.07
N VAL A 366 -17.80 15.28 -5.11
CA VAL A 366 -16.51 15.17 -5.80
C VAL A 366 -16.10 16.53 -6.38
N ALA A 367 -16.99 17.25 -7.05
CA ALA A 367 -16.70 18.58 -7.59
C ALA A 367 -16.31 19.59 -6.49
N LEU A 368 -17.03 19.58 -5.35
CA LEU A 368 -16.67 20.38 -4.16
C LEU A 368 -15.27 20.03 -3.65
N GLY A 369 -14.93 18.74 -3.56
CA GLY A 369 -13.61 18.27 -3.13
C GLY A 369 -12.50 18.73 -4.08
N ILE A 370 -12.67 18.52 -5.39
CA ILE A 370 -11.69 18.97 -6.40
C ILE A 370 -11.47 20.48 -6.29
N MET A 371 -12.55 21.27 -6.20
CA MET A 371 -12.43 22.72 -6.15
C MET A 371 -11.75 23.20 -4.85
N ALA A 372 -12.04 22.56 -3.72
CA ALA A 372 -11.42 22.88 -2.44
C ALA A 372 -9.90 22.60 -2.46
N VAL A 373 -9.47 21.44 -2.95
CA VAL A 373 -8.03 21.08 -3.04
C VAL A 373 -7.32 21.93 -4.09
N ALA A 374 -7.97 22.21 -5.22
CA ALA A 374 -7.44 23.13 -6.22
C ALA A 374 -7.39 24.58 -5.71
N ALA A 375 -8.14 24.96 -4.68
CA ALA A 375 -7.99 26.27 -4.04
C ALA A 375 -6.85 26.29 -3.02
N GLU A 376 -6.64 25.20 -2.27
CA GLU A 376 -5.69 25.12 -1.16
C GLU A 376 -5.10 23.69 -1.02
N PRO A 377 -4.06 23.34 -1.80
CA PRO A 377 -3.55 21.96 -1.86
C PRO A 377 -2.96 21.49 -0.54
N THR A 378 -2.33 22.40 0.20
CA THR A 378 -1.73 22.15 1.51
C THR A 378 -2.78 22.07 2.63
N SER A 379 -4.07 21.98 2.30
CA SER A 379 -5.13 21.70 3.27
C SER A 379 -5.74 20.31 3.10
N ASN A 380 -5.15 19.52 2.21
CA ASN A 380 -5.57 18.18 1.91
C ASN A 380 -4.73 17.17 2.70
N ASP A 381 -5.41 16.46 3.59
CA ASP A 381 -4.81 15.55 4.54
C ASP A 381 -5.09 14.08 4.19
N GLN A 382 -4.24 13.17 4.67
CA GLN A 382 -4.49 11.74 4.52
C GLN A 382 -5.63 11.24 5.42
N GLY A 383 -6.02 12.00 6.45
CA GLY A 383 -6.97 11.58 7.47
C GLY A 383 -6.44 10.40 8.29
N MET A 384 -7.32 9.45 8.64
CA MET A 384 -6.94 8.22 9.36
C MET A 384 -6.32 7.13 8.47
N HIS A 385 -5.92 7.45 7.24
CA HIS A 385 -5.53 6.48 6.22
C HIS A 385 -4.02 6.39 6.04
N ASN A 386 -3.51 5.27 5.54
CA ASN A 386 -2.07 4.99 5.37
C ASN A 386 -1.54 5.51 4.03
N THR A 387 -1.95 6.72 3.62
CA THR A 387 -1.67 7.29 2.28
C THR A 387 -0.85 8.59 2.31
N CYS A 388 -0.01 8.83 3.32
CA CYS A 388 0.82 10.05 3.39
C CYS A 388 1.59 10.32 2.07
N ASN A 389 2.17 9.26 1.51
CA ASN A 389 2.84 9.21 0.23
C ASN A 389 1.94 9.70 -0.93
N VAL A 390 0.78 9.06 -1.16
CA VAL A 390 -0.08 9.38 -2.31
C VAL A 390 -0.70 10.77 -2.16
N THR A 391 -1.07 11.15 -0.93
CA THR A 391 -1.54 12.50 -0.61
C THR A 391 -0.47 13.56 -0.89
N ALA A 392 0.82 13.29 -0.63
CA ALA A 392 1.89 14.21 -1.00
C ALA A 392 2.01 14.40 -2.54
N ILE A 393 1.78 13.33 -3.32
CA ILE A 393 1.72 13.42 -4.79
C ILE A 393 0.49 14.22 -5.23
N GLU A 394 -0.67 13.97 -4.62
CA GLU A 394 -1.91 14.73 -4.86
C GLU A 394 -1.68 16.23 -4.65
N ASN A 395 -1.14 16.61 -3.49
CA ASN A 395 -0.90 18.01 -3.13
C ASN A 395 0.13 18.66 -4.08
N ARG A 396 1.17 17.92 -4.49
CA ARG A 396 2.13 18.37 -5.50
C ARG A 396 1.45 18.62 -6.84
N LEU A 397 0.61 17.71 -7.33
CA LEU A 397 -0.08 17.87 -8.60
C LEU A 397 -1.08 19.01 -8.56
N PHE A 398 -1.90 19.15 -7.51
CA PHE A 398 -2.81 20.29 -7.39
C PHE A 398 -2.10 21.64 -7.26
N THR A 399 -0.84 21.65 -6.80
CA THR A 399 -0.01 22.86 -6.77
C THR A 399 0.50 23.23 -8.16
N ARG A 400 0.96 22.26 -8.96
CA ARG A 400 1.66 22.54 -10.23
C ARG A 400 0.79 22.39 -11.47
N GLU A 401 -0.04 21.35 -11.50
CA GLU A 401 -0.83 20.91 -12.65
C GLU A 401 -2.21 20.42 -12.18
N PRO A 402 -3.02 21.30 -11.56
CA PRO A 402 -4.31 20.93 -10.99
C PRO A 402 -5.27 20.29 -12.01
N SER A 403 -5.12 20.58 -13.30
CA SER A 403 -5.96 19.97 -14.33
C SER A 403 -5.71 18.46 -14.46
N SER A 404 -4.46 18.00 -14.30
CA SER A 404 -4.12 16.56 -14.36
C SER A 404 -4.75 15.78 -13.22
N ALA A 405 -4.70 16.30 -11.99
CA ALA A 405 -5.34 15.69 -10.82
C ALA A 405 -6.87 15.74 -10.93
N ALA A 406 -7.43 16.90 -11.32
CA ALA A 406 -8.87 17.07 -11.55
C ALA A 406 -9.39 16.11 -12.63
N LYS A 407 -8.65 15.95 -13.73
CA LYS A 407 -8.97 15.03 -14.82
C LYS A 407 -9.06 13.58 -14.34
N LEU A 408 -8.10 13.13 -13.54
CA LEU A 408 -8.10 11.78 -12.98
C LEU A 408 -9.38 11.54 -12.18
N VAL A 409 -9.69 12.44 -11.25
CA VAL A 409 -10.88 12.32 -10.42
C VAL A 409 -12.16 12.42 -11.26
N ALA A 410 -12.20 13.31 -12.24
CA ALA A 410 -13.34 13.50 -13.13
C ALA A 410 -13.61 12.26 -14.01
N ASP A 411 -12.58 11.68 -14.62
CA ASP A 411 -12.71 10.47 -15.45
C ASP A 411 -13.26 9.30 -14.63
N VAL A 412 -12.73 9.08 -13.43
CA VAL A 412 -13.21 8.02 -12.52
C VAL A 412 -14.62 8.31 -12.03
N ALA A 413 -14.93 9.54 -11.63
CA ALA A 413 -16.26 9.91 -11.13
C ALA A 413 -17.35 9.79 -12.21
N THR A 414 -17.00 10.00 -13.47
CA THR A 414 -17.97 10.00 -14.59
C THR A 414 -18.05 8.67 -15.33
N THR A 415 -16.95 7.91 -15.41
CA THR A 415 -16.88 6.68 -16.22
C THR A 415 -16.50 5.43 -15.43
N GLY A 416 -15.96 5.60 -14.22
CA GLY A 416 -15.44 4.52 -13.38
C GLY A 416 -14.04 4.03 -13.76
N LYS A 417 -13.41 4.68 -14.75
CA LYS A 417 -12.06 4.38 -15.22
C LYS A 417 -11.27 5.65 -15.50
N TYR A 418 -9.95 5.54 -15.52
CA TYR A 418 -9.03 6.59 -15.93
C TYR A 418 -7.94 6.01 -16.83
N THR A 419 -7.53 6.80 -17.83
CA THR A 419 -6.41 6.45 -18.72
C THR A 419 -5.38 7.57 -18.64
N ALA A 420 -4.20 7.23 -18.14
CA ALA A 420 -3.06 8.12 -17.95
C ALA A 420 -2.44 8.56 -19.30
N PRO A 421 -1.63 9.64 -19.32
CA PRO A 421 -0.89 10.07 -20.50
C PRO A 421 -0.08 8.96 -21.20
N ASP A 422 0.48 8.04 -20.42
CA ASP A 422 1.27 6.91 -20.93
C ASP A 422 0.43 5.73 -21.47
N GLY A 423 -0.90 5.87 -21.49
CA GLY A 423 -1.83 4.85 -21.94
C GLY A 423 -2.30 3.87 -20.86
N THR A 424 -1.65 3.85 -19.69
CA THR A 424 -2.04 3.00 -18.55
C THR A 424 -3.49 3.28 -18.19
N THR A 425 -4.33 2.24 -18.21
CA THR A 425 -5.76 2.35 -17.92
C THR A 425 -6.11 1.60 -16.65
N VAL A 426 -6.80 2.29 -15.75
CA VAL A 426 -7.25 1.74 -14.48
C VAL A 426 -8.76 1.80 -14.40
N LYS A 427 -9.37 0.74 -13.88
CA LYS A 427 -10.80 0.66 -13.62
C LYS A 427 -11.01 0.34 -12.15
N LEU A 428 -11.74 1.21 -11.46
CA LEU A 428 -12.00 1.00 -10.04
C LEU A 428 -13.14 0.01 -9.82
N ASP A 429 -12.99 -0.80 -8.78
CA ASP A 429 -14.06 -1.66 -8.29
C ASP A 429 -15.18 -0.83 -7.66
N ARG A 430 -16.40 -1.39 -7.68
CA ARG A 430 -17.60 -0.69 -7.19
C ARG A 430 -17.49 -0.25 -5.73
N SER A 431 -16.76 -1.02 -4.90
CA SER A 431 -16.52 -0.69 -3.49
C SER A 431 -15.82 0.65 -3.32
N SER A 432 -14.87 0.98 -4.20
CA SER A 432 -14.07 2.21 -4.14
C SER A 432 -14.88 3.50 -4.35
N PHE A 433 -16.11 3.40 -4.86
CA PHE A 433 -17.04 4.54 -4.97
C PHE A 433 -17.95 4.72 -3.75
N SER A 434 -17.73 3.95 -2.69
CA SER A 434 -18.43 4.11 -1.42
C SER A 434 -17.60 4.99 -0.50
N THR A 435 -18.22 6.02 0.06
CA THR A 435 -17.62 6.85 1.10
C THR A 435 -17.97 6.26 2.47
N PHE A 436 -16.98 6.09 3.34
CA PHE A 436 -17.17 5.65 4.72
C PHE A 436 -16.42 6.59 5.64
N GLY A 437 -17.00 7.04 6.75
CA GLY A 437 -16.28 7.91 7.69
C GLY A 437 -16.12 9.35 7.19
N GLU A 438 -14.90 9.88 7.26
CA GLU A 438 -14.50 11.29 7.06
C GLU A 438 -14.87 11.80 5.65
N GLU A 439 -14.66 10.98 4.62
CA GLU A 439 -14.90 11.31 3.21
C GLU A 439 -16.38 11.49 2.89
N ALA A 440 -17.28 10.96 3.73
CA ALA A 440 -18.72 11.06 3.49
C ALA A 440 -19.23 12.50 3.59
N ASN A 441 -18.51 13.38 4.27
CA ASN A 441 -18.96 14.74 4.58
C ASN A 441 -18.20 15.85 3.86
N ASN A 442 -17.05 15.56 3.23
CA ASN A 442 -16.11 16.59 2.77
C ASN A 442 -15.91 17.63 3.86
N ALA A 443 -15.26 17.24 4.96
CA ALA A 443 -15.05 18.16 6.07
C ALA A 443 -14.32 19.43 5.62
N ALA A 444 -14.43 20.44 6.49
CA ALA A 444 -13.82 21.74 6.22
C ALA A 444 -12.31 21.59 6.04
N ARG A 445 -11.70 22.53 5.31
CA ARG A 445 -10.25 22.55 5.12
C ARG A 445 -9.51 22.50 6.46
N GLY A 446 -8.43 21.73 6.49
CA GLY A 446 -7.55 21.60 7.65
C GLY A 446 -8.14 20.91 8.88
N THR A 447 -9.16 20.07 8.70
CA THR A 447 -9.70 19.22 9.77
C THR A 447 -8.95 17.91 9.96
N ASN A 448 -7.81 17.67 9.27
CA ASN A 448 -7.15 16.36 9.23
C ASN A 448 -8.11 15.25 8.79
N GLU A 449 -8.97 15.55 7.81
CA GLU A 449 -9.93 14.61 7.26
C GLU A 449 -9.73 14.51 5.75
N ARG A 450 -9.77 13.30 5.22
CA ARG A 450 -9.73 13.09 3.78
C ARG A 450 -11.08 13.46 3.16
N ASN A 451 -11.08 14.17 2.02
CA ASN A 451 -12.30 14.44 1.27
C ASN A 451 -12.56 13.38 0.19
N TYR A 452 -13.76 13.38 -0.40
CA TYR A 452 -14.14 12.33 -1.35
C TYR A 452 -13.35 12.38 -2.67
N ALA A 453 -12.96 13.56 -3.14
CA ALA A 453 -12.10 13.67 -4.33
C ALA A 453 -10.74 13.03 -4.08
N SER A 454 -10.15 13.26 -2.90
CA SER A 454 -8.87 12.69 -2.48
C SER A 454 -8.92 11.18 -2.31
N GLN A 455 -10.03 10.61 -1.82
CA GLN A 455 -10.21 9.15 -1.84
C GLN A 455 -10.15 8.60 -3.27
N LEU A 456 -10.88 9.20 -4.21
CA LEU A 456 -10.87 8.76 -5.60
C LEU A 456 -9.49 8.93 -6.22
N PHE A 457 -8.81 10.05 -5.93
CA PHE A 457 -7.45 10.29 -6.38
C PHE A 457 -6.51 9.20 -5.86
N ASN A 458 -6.42 9.02 -4.53
CA ASN A 458 -5.47 8.12 -3.89
C ASN A 458 -5.68 6.67 -4.34
N VAL A 459 -6.93 6.19 -4.35
CA VAL A 459 -7.22 4.81 -4.78
C VAL A 459 -6.83 4.60 -6.24
N THR A 460 -7.11 5.58 -7.12
CA THR A 460 -6.78 5.48 -8.55
C THR A 460 -5.27 5.53 -8.76
N ALA A 461 -4.56 6.43 -8.09
CA ALA A 461 -3.12 6.61 -8.19
C ALA A 461 -2.36 5.34 -7.77
N VAL A 462 -2.74 4.69 -6.66
CA VAL A 462 -2.16 3.40 -6.26
C VAL A 462 -2.41 2.33 -7.32
N ASN A 463 -3.64 2.23 -7.85
CA ASN A 463 -3.93 1.21 -8.85
C ASN A 463 -3.23 1.46 -10.20
N LEU A 464 -2.81 2.69 -10.54
CA LEU A 464 -1.98 2.93 -11.73
C LEU A 464 -0.63 2.21 -11.63
N LEU A 465 -0.01 2.25 -10.45
CA LEU A 465 1.21 1.49 -10.16
C LEU A 465 0.94 -0.02 -10.25
N LEU A 466 -0.15 -0.49 -9.63
CA LEU A 466 -0.49 -1.92 -9.62
C LEU A 466 -0.80 -2.47 -11.01
N VAL A 467 -1.41 -1.68 -11.92
CA VAL A 467 -1.60 -2.10 -13.32
C VAL A 467 -0.25 -2.36 -13.98
N LYS A 468 0.75 -1.49 -13.78
CA LYS A 468 2.10 -1.72 -14.31
C LYS A 468 2.75 -2.98 -13.71
N HIS A 469 2.60 -3.20 -12.41
CA HIS A 469 3.10 -4.44 -11.79
C HIS A 469 2.42 -5.69 -12.36
N ASN A 470 1.10 -5.65 -12.50
CA ASN A 470 0.32 -6.75 -13.08
C ASN A 470 0.76 -7.04 -14.52
N GLU A 471 1.00 -6.01 -15.33
CA GLU A 471 1.45 -6.17 -16.72
C GLU A 471 2.90 -6.62 -16.86
N ALA A 472 3.73 -6.39 -15.84
CA ALA A 472 5.13 -6.77 -15.87
C ALA A 472 5.37 -8.25 -15.53
N THR A 473 4.32 -9.00 -15.14
CA THR A 473 4.41 -10.43 -14.91
C THR A 473 3.75 -11.25 -16.02
N ILE A 474 4.26 -12.47 -16.26
CA ILE A 474 3.64 -13.46 -17.14
C ILE A 474 3.47 -14.77 -16.35
N PRO A 475 2.24 -15.20 -16.02
CA PRO A 475 0.96 -14.55 -16.31
C PRO A 475 0.82 -13.17 -15.67
N PRO A 476 -0.08 -12.31 -16.20
CA PRO A 476 -0.34 -11.01 -15.59
C PRO A 476 -0.90 -11.20 -14.19
N GLY A 477 -0.43 -10.37 -13.26
CA GLY A 477 -0.96 -10.26 -11.91
C GLY A 477 -2.41 -9.75 -11.92
N ASP A 478 -3.03 -9.76 -10.74
CA ASP A 478 -4.37 -9.18 -10.56
C ASP A 478 -4.48 -8.47 -9.20
N LEU A 479 -3.43 -7.72 -8.85
CA LEU A 479 -3.38 -6.89 -7.66
C LEU A 479 -4.27 -5.67 -7.84
N ARG A 480 -5.09 -5.39 -6.83
CA ARG A 480 -5.92 -4.17 -6.77
C ARG A 480 -5.97 -3.58 -5.39
N TYR A 481 -5.96 -2.26 -5.37
CA TYR A 481 -6.14 -1.46 -4.18
C TYR A 481 -7.57 -0.93 -4.11
N SER A 482 -8.17 -0.98 -2.93
CA SER A 482 -9.51 -0.46 -2.71
C SER A 482 -9.66 0.10 -1.30
N GLN A 483 -10.67 0.93 -1.13
CA GLN A 483 -11.10 1.38 0.18
C GLN A 483 -12.50 0.82 0.46
N GLU A 484 -12.58 0.05 1.55
CA GLU A 484 -13.77 -0.62 2.05
C GLU A 484 -14.24 0.03 3.37
N ARG A 485 -15.34 -0.48 3.92
CA ARG A 485 -15.84 -0.02 5.22
C ARG A 485 -14.86 -0.48 6.31
N SER A 486 -14.38 0.47 7.12
CA SER A 486 -13.64 0.16 8.34
C SER A 486 -14.41 -0.80 9.25
N THR A 487 -13.72 -1.82 9.72
CA THR A 487 -14.23 -2.84 10.66
C THR A 487 -13.91 -2.50 12.12
N GLY A 488 -13.18 -1.41 12.39
CA GLY A 488 -12.84 -0.95 13.74
C GLY A 488 -11.84 0.21 13.75
N HIS A 489 -11.54 0.74 14.94
CA HIS A 489 -10.72 1.94 15.13
C HIS A 489 -9.25 1.85 14.65
N LYS A 490 -8.75 0.65 14.33
CA LYS A 490 -7.39 0.44 13.78
C LYS A 490 -7.40 0.12 12.28
N ASP A 491 -8.58 0.01 11.71
CA ASP A 491 -8.78 -0.37 10.32
C ASP A 491 -9.12 0.89 9.53
N SER A 492 -8.20 1.37 8.69
CA SER A 492 -8.43 2.52 7.80
C SER A 492 -9.47 2.20 6.70
N GLY A 493 -9.80 0.92 6.50
CA GLY A 493 -10.62 0.44 5.40
C GLY A 493 -9.81 0.15 4.13
N GLU A 494 -8.51 0.39 4.13
CA GLU A 494 -7.65 0.20 2.95
C GLU A 494 -7.31 -1.27 2.73
N ARG A 495 -7.34 -1.73 1.48
CA ARG A 495 -7.12 -3.14 1.12
C ARG A 495 -6.34 -3.25 -0.17
N LEU A 496 -5.21 -3.94 -0.11
CA LEU A 496 -4.54 -4.52 -1.26
C LEU A 496 -4.93 -6.00 -1.35
N ARG A 497 -5.49 -6.41 -2.48
CA ARG A 497 -5.93 -7.80 -2.71
C ARG A 497 -5.40 -8.34 -4.03
N ASP A 498 -5.07 -9.63 -4.04
CA ASP A 498 -4.80 -10.40 -5.24
C ASP A 498 -6.10 -11.10 -5.67
N TYR A 499 -6.59 -10.75 -6.86
CA TYR A 499 -7.78 -11.33 -7.48
C TYR A 499 -7.47 -12.50 -8.40
N SER A 500 -6.22 -12.96 -8.45
CA SER A 500 -5.84 -14.14 -9.21
C SER A 500 -6.43 -15.43 -8.62
N THR A 501 -6.80 -15.39 -7.33
CA THR A 501 -7.46 -16.44 -6.56
C THR A 501 -8.97 -16.15 -6.38
N ASN A 502 -9.75 -17.19 -6.12
CA ASN A 502 -11.18 -17.06 -5.78
C ASN A 502 -11.51 -17.88 -4.51
N PRO A 503 -11.83 -17.23 -3.38
CA PRO A 503 -11.99 -15.78 -3.20
C PRO A 503 -10.65 -15.02 -3.27
N PRO A 504 -10.67 -13.71 -3.58
CA PRO A 504 -9.47 -12.86 -3.60
C PRO A 504 -8.71 -12.91 -2.27
N THR A 505 -7.39 -12.98 -2.34
CA THR A 505 -6.50 -13.02 -1.17
C THR A 505 -6.17 -11.61 -0.70
N LYS A 506 -6.31 -11.32 0.60
CA LYS A 506 -5.84 -10.04 1.18
C LYS A 506 -4.32 -10.10 1.30
N ILE A 507 -3.64 -9.12 0.72
CA ILE A 507 -2.17 -8.96 0.78
C ILE A 507 -1.82 -8.00 1.91
N ALA A 508 -2.35 -6.78 1.88
CA ALA A 508 -2.04 -5.73 2.85
C ALA A 508 -3.26 -4.86 3.21
N GLU A 509 -3.13 -4.05 4.26
CA GLU A 509 -4.12 -3.06 4.72
C GLU A 509 -3.65 -1.62 4.47
N ASP A 510 -2.72 -1.46 3.53
CA ASP A 510 -2.10 -0.19 3.15
C ASP A 510 -1.68 -0.26 1.65
N PRO A 511 -1.13 0.84 1.07
CA PRO A 511 -0.73 0.90 -0.33
C PRO A 511 0.51 0.06 -0.70
N ASN A 512 1.19 -0.56 0.26
CA ASN A 512 2.45 -1.29 0.10
C ASN A 512 3.49 -0.53 -0.75
N GLU A 513 3.96 -1.06 -1.88
CA GLU A 513 4.97 -0.44 -2.75
C GLU A 513 4.62 0.97 -3.23
N ALA A 514 3.33 1.31 -3.33
CA ALA A 514 2.94 2.67 -3.65
C ALA A 514 3.38 3.67 -2.56
N ALA A 515 3.59 3.19 -1.33
CA ALA A 515 4.21 3.95 -0.24
C ALA A 515 5.67 4.30 -0.53
N MET A 516 6.42 3.43 -1.19
CA MET A 516 7.84 3.63 -1.46
C MET A 516 8.08 4.71 -2.53
N PHE A 517 9.25 5.38 -2.46
CA PHE A 517 9.61 6.45 -3.39
C PHE A 517 9.56 6.04 -4.87
N ASN A 518 9.82 4.77 -5.17
CA ASN A 518 9.79 4.25 -6.55
C ASN A 518 8.35 4.17 -7.05
N GLY A 519 7.46 3.67 -6.21
CA GLY A 519 6.03 3.70 -6.46
C GLY A 519 5.55 5.13 -6.65
N MET A 520 5.98 6.06 -5.79
CA MET A 520 5.63 7.47 -5.89
C MET A 520 6.12 8.14 -7.18
N LEU A 521 7.39 7.93 -7.56
CA LEU A 521 7.97 8.45 -8.79
C LEU A 521 7.29 7.85 -10.02
N THR A 522 6.96 6.56 -9.97
CA THR A 522 6.20 5.88 -11.03
C THR A 522 4.80 6.45 -11.16
N ILE A 523 4.09 6.67 -10.05
CA ILE A 523 2.77 7.32 -10.04
C ILE A 523 2.87 8.72 -10.64
N ASN A 524 3.81 9.55 -10.19
CA ASN A 524 4.00 10.90 -10.73
C ASN A 524 4.31 10.89 -12.23
N THR A 525 5.22 9.99 -12.66
CA THR A 525 5.60 9.85 -14.07
C THR A 525 4.42 9.39 -14.92
N THR A 526 3.62 8.45 -14.41
CA THR A 526 2.40 7.96 -15.07
C THR A 526 1.39 9.09 -15.23
N LEU A 527 1.17 9.89 -14.19
CA LEU A 527 0.17 10.96 -14.17
C LEU A 527 0.55 12.19 -15.00
N THR A 528 1.84 12.54 -15.01
CA THR A 528 2.34 13.75 -15.69
C THR A 528 2.94 13.46 -17.08
N GLY A 529 3.26 12.20 -17.36
CA GLY A 529 4.08 11.80 -18.49
C GLY A 529 5.57 12.19 -18.36
N ARG A 530 5.99 12.79 -17.23
CA ARG A 530 7.35 13.30 -17.04
C ARG A 530 8.09 12.58 -15.91
N PHE A 531 9.33 12.18 -16.21
CA PHE A 531 10.24 11.64 -15.21
C PHE A 531 10.92 12.79 -14.45
N GLU A 532 10.51 13.02 -13.20
CA GLU A 532 10.98 14.14 -12.35
C GLU A 532 11.66 13.65 -11.06
N PRO A 533 12.75 12.89 -11.14
CA PRO A 533 13.41 12.30 -9.98
C PRO A 533 13.87 13.31 -8.93
N GLN A 534 14.23 14.52 -9.36
CA GLN A 534 14.64 15.63 -8.50
C GLN A 534 13.52 16.16 -7.59
N ALA A 535 12.26 15.85 -7.90
CA ALA A 535 11.11 16.21 -7.07
C ALA A 535 10.94 15.28 -5.86
N PHE A 536 11.72 14.20 -5.78
CA PHE A 536 11.67 13.18 -4.74
C PHE A 536 13.03 13.10 -4.06
N MET A 537 13.06 13.30 -2.74
CA MET A 537 14.30 13.37 -1.98
C MET A 537 14.26 12.45 -0.76
N SER A 538 15.35 11.72 -0.54
CA SER A 538 15.51 10.84 0.63
C SER A 538 16.96 10.83 1.11
N HIS A 539 17.15 10.73 2.43
CA HIS A 539 18.48 10.55 3.00
C HIS A 539 19.01 9.16 2.62
N LYS A 540 20.31 9.03 2.28
CA LYS A 540 20.90 7.75 1.82
C LYS A 540 20.75 6.58 2.81
N ASP A 541 20.60 6.89 4.10
CA ASP A 541 20.44 5.91 5.17
C ASP A 541 18.96 5.59 5.45
N SER A 542 18.04 6.21 4.71
CA SER A 542 16.64 5.84 4.76
C SER A 542 16.44 4.49 4.07
N ILE A 543 15.62 3.63 4.68
CA ILE A 543 15.19 2.37 4.05
C ILE A 543 14.44 2.66 2.74
N THR A 544 13.83 3.84 2.63
CA THR A 544 13.13 4.26 1.41
C THR A 544 14.06 4.82 0.33
N ALA A 545 15.38 4.96 0.60
CA ALA A 545 16.38 5.45 -0.35
C ALA A 545 17.06 4.33 -1.16
N GLN A 546 16.44 3.14 -1.25
CA GLN A 546 16.96 1.98 -1.98
C GLN A 546 17.13 2.19 -3.50
N ASP A 547 16.68 3.31 -4.07
CA ASP A 547 16.68 3.53 -5.51
C ASP A 547 17.64 4.65 -5.93
N ASP A 548 18.39 4.37 -7.00
CA ASP A 548 19.30 5.30 -7.67
C ASP A 548 18.58 6.34 -8.52
N LYS A 549 17.27 6.18 -8.75
CA LYS A 549 16.44 7.08 -9.53
C LYS A 549 16.12 8.37 -8.82
N ILE A 550 15.90 8.39 -7.50
CA ILE A 550 15.51 9.62 -6.79
C ILE A 550 16.72 10.45 -6.34
N ALA A 551 16.51 11.72 -6.01
CA ALA A 551 17.57 12.57 -5.50
C ALA A 551 17.94 12.19 -4.04
N SER A 552 19.00 11.41 -3.88
CA SER A 552 19.55 11.06 -2.57
C SER A 552 20.57 12.08 -2.06
N TYR A 553 20.79 12.14 -0.74
CA TYR A 553 21.81 12.98 -0.09
C TYR A 553 22.32 12.32 1.20
N ALA A 554 23.56 12.64 1.58
CA ALA A 554 24.27 12.09 2.73
C ALA A 554 24.58 13.11 3.82
N THR A 555 24.73 14.36 3.43
CA THR A 555 25.19 15.45 4.29
C THR A 555 24.18 16.59 4.28
N LYS A 556 24.28 17.46 5.28
CA LYS A 556 23.43 18.63 5.39
C LYS A 556 23.66 19.56 4.19
N GLU A 557 24.92 19.72 3.80
CA GLU A 557 25.36 20.56 2.71
C GLU A 557 24.79 20.08 1.36
N GLU A 558 24.78 18.76 1.12
CA GLU A 558 24.15 18.18 -0.07
C GLU A 558 22.63 18.36 -0.08
N PHE A 559 21.98 18.15 1.07
CA PHE A 559 20.53 18.35 1.22
C PHE A 559 20.15 19.80 0.90
N GLU A 560 20.87 20.74 1.50
CA GLU A 560 20.71 22.17 1.31
C GLU A 560 20.96 22.59 -0.14
N ALA A 561 22.03 22.08 -0.77
CA ALA A 561 22.33 22.36 -2.17
C ALA A 561 21.22 21.87 -3.11
N LYS A 562 20.60 20.72 -2.82
CA LYS A 562 19.47 20.18 -3.60
C LYS A 562 18.21 21.03 -3.45
N LEU A 563 17.89 21.52 -2.25
CA LEU A 563 16.78 22.44 -2.04
C LEU A 563 17.03 23.79 -2.74
N ALA A 564 18.27 24.28 -2.72
CA ALA A 564 18.65 25.49 -3.44
C ALA A 564 18.49 25.32 -4.96
N ALA A 565 18.94 24.19 -5.51
CA ALA A 565 18.76 23.85 -6.92
C ALA A 565 17.28 23.75 -7.29
N ALA A 566 16.47 23.04 -6.49
CA ALA A 566 15.03 22.95 -6.70
C ALA A 566 14.33 24.31 -6.72
N LYS A 567 14.80 25.26 -5.89
CA LYS A 567 14.30 26.64 -5.88
C LYS A 567 14.64 27.37 -7.17
N ALA A 568 15.90 27.27 -7.59
CA ALA A 568 16.39 27.91 -8.81
C ALA A 568 15.69 27.39 -10.06
N ASP A 569 15.41 26.08 -10.10
CA ASP A 569 14.77 25.39 -11.22
C ASP A 569 13.24 25.49 -11.18
N GLY A 570 12.66 26.05 -10.11
CA GLY A 570 11.21 26.16 -9.93
C GLY A 570 10.51 24.80 -9.85
N THR A 571 11.15 23.79 -9.24
CA THR A 571 10.62 22.40 -9.18
C THR A 571 9.83 22.11 -7.90
N PHE A 572 9.76 23.05 -6.96
CA PHE A 572 8.89 22.96 -5.78
C PHE A 572 7.42 22.69 -6.15
N PRO A 573 6.67 21.96 -5.32
CA PRO A 573 7.09 21.43 -4.01
C PRO A 573 7.85 20.08 -4.07
N ILE A 574 8.73 19.79 -3.12
CA ILE A 574 9.56 18.56 -3.09
C ILE A 574 8.97 17.52 -2.14
N VAL A 575 8.80 16.28 -2.61
CA VAL A 575 8.43 15.14 -1.76
C VAL A 575 9.66 14.68 -0.98
N LEU A 576 9.60 14.72 0.35
CA LEU A 576 10.72 14.44 1.23
C LEU A 576 10.40 13.33 2.22
N GLY A 577 11.32 12.36 2.33
CA GLY A 577 11.26 11.29 3.31
C GLY A 577 11.83 11.75 4.65
N VAL A 578 11.06 11.58 5.72
CA VAL A 578 11.42 12.00 7.07
C VAL A 578 11.09 10.91 8.09
N HIS A 579 11.64 11.05 9.29
CA HIS A 579 11.39 10.22 10.45
C HIS A 579 10.60 11.02 11.47
N ALA A 580 9.33 10.67 11.64
CA ALA A 580 8.37 11.36 12.49
C ALA A 580 8.74 11.38 13.96
N SER A 581 9.69 10.52 14.40
CA SER A 581 10.21 10.57 15.77
C SER A 581 11.22 11.69 15.98
N ASN A 582 11.60 12.47 14.97
CA ASN A 582 12.45 13.64 15.13
C ASN A 582 11.64 14.92 15.21
N ARG A 583 12.26 15.97 15.76
CA ARG A 583 11.78 17.33 15.51
C ARG A 583 11.87 17.62 14.01
N PRO A 584 10.95 18.42 13.44
CA PRO A 584 9.84 19.13 14.09
C PRO A 584 8.61 18.26 14.42
N PHE A 585 8.51 17.04 13.88
CA PHE A 585 7.33 16.17 13.96
C PHE A 585 7.03 15.63 15.37
N PHE A 586 8.08 15.49 16.18
CA PHE A 586 7.97 15.02 17.54
C PHE A 586 8.75 15.92 18.50
N ASP A 587 8.06 16.45 19.51
CA ASP A 587 8.73 17.10 20.63
C ASP A 587 9.00 16.10 21.77
N PRO A 588 10.27 15.75 22.04
CA PRO A 588 10.64 14.85 23.13
C PRO A 588 10.28 15.39 24.51
N ASN A 589 9.97 16.68 24.65
CA ASN A 589 9.49 17.26 25.90
C ASN A 589 7.96 17.27 26.03
N SER A 590 7.22 16.87 24.98
CA SER A 590 5.76 16.80 25.04
C SER A 590 5.28 15.76 26.06
N LYS A 591 4.07 15.95 26.59
CA LYS A 591 3.42 14.96 27.46
C LYS A 591 2.87 13.73 26.70
N ARG A 592 2.96 13.72 25.36
CA ARG A 592 2.52 12.59 24.54
C ARG A 592 3.37 11.36 24.89
N PRO A 593 2.81 10.14 25.01
CA PRO A 593 3.59 8.93 25.28
C PRO A 593 4.77 8.75 24.31
N LEU A 594 5.86 8.15 24.79
CA LEU A 594 6.92 7.68 23.89
C LEU A 594 6.39 6.42 23.18
N HIS A 595 6.13 6.52 21.87
CA HIS A 595 5.76 5.38 21.04
C HIS A 595 7.02 4.62 20.59
N VAL A 596 7.74 4.04 21.56
CA VAL A 596 9.00 3.33 21.30
C VAL A 596 8.82 2.13 20.35
N ASP A 597 7.62 1.56 20.34
CA ASP A 597 7.20 0.55 19.37
C ASP A 597 7.24 1.03 17.92
N GLN A 598 7.13 2.34 17.68
CA GLN A 598 7.24 2.95 16.35
C GLN A 598 8.66 3.37 15.98
N ALA A 599 9.68 3.13 16.84
CA ALA A 599 11.05 3.56 16.58
C ALA A 599 11.65 3.06 15.26
N LEU A 600 11.14 1.93 14.73
CA LEU A 600 11.55 1.40 13.42
C LEU A 600 10.67 1.85 12.26
N ALA A 601 9.43 2.23 12.59
CA ALA A 601 8.31 2.38 11.69
C ALA A 601 7.89 3.85 11.57
N ASP A 602 8.76 4.78 11.96
CA ASP A 602 8.47 6.21 12.02
C ASP A 602 8.67 6.94 10.67
N GLY A 603 8.82 6.21 9.57
CA GLY A 603 8.90 6.79 8.25
C GLY A 603 7.63 7.58 7.93
N HIS A 604 7.82 8.81 7.47
CA HIS A 604 6.75 9.70 7.01
C HIS A 604 7.20 10.42 5.74
N ILE A 605 6.22 10.89 4.97
CA ILE A 605 6.46 11.69 3.77
C ILE A 605 5.86 13.06 4.01
N VAL A 606 6.61 14.11 3.70
CA VAL A 606 6.13 15.48 3.72
C VAL A 606 6.36 16.16 2.38
N LEU A 607 5.64 17.25 2.15
CA LEU A 607 5.78 18.04 0.94
C LEU A 607 6.46 19.37 1.28
N VAL A 608 7.75 19.49 1.00
CA VAL A 608 8.50 20.73 1.19
C VAL A 608 7.99 21.77 0.20
N THR A 609 7.44 22.86 0.69
CA THR A 609 6.80 23.91 -0.13
C THR A 609 7.75 25.06 -0.44
N GLY A 610 8.83 25.22 0.33
CA GLY A 610 9.82 26.26 0.08
C GLY A 610 11.10 26.12 0.88
N TYR A 611 12.11 26.89 0.46
CA TYR A 611 13.41 27.00 1.12
C TYR A 611 13.93 28.44 1.05
N ASP A 612 14.39 28.99 2.17
CA ASP A 612 15.03 30.30 2.26
C ASP A 612 16.54 30.13 2.47
N PRO A 613 17.38 30.35 1.43
CA PRO A 613 18.83 30.16 1.54
C PRO A 613 19.53 31.22 2.39
N VAL A 614 18.89 32.34 2.69
CA VAL A 614 19.48 33.39 3.55
C VAL A 614 19.26 33.05 5.01
N LYS A 615 18.06 32.56 5.34
CA LYS A 615 17.72 32.16 6.71
C LYS A 615 18.08 30.72 7.03
N HIS A 616 18.41 29.92 6.02
CA HIS A 616 18.60 28.48 6.14
C HIS A 616 17.37 27.81 6.77
N THR A 617 16.19 28.14 6.24
CA THR A 617 14.90 27.61 6.75
C THR A 617 14.07 26.96 5.65
N VAL A 618 13.26 25.99 6.05
CA VAL A 618 12.41 25.15 5.19
C VAL A 618 10.95 25.32 5.60
N THR A 619 10.05 25.39 4.62
CA THR A 619 8.61 25.30 4.82
C THR A 619 8.08 24.01 4.22
N TYR A 620 7.06 23.42 4.85
CA TYR A 620 6.47 22.17 4.39
C TYR A 620 5.01 22.03 4.79
N ASP A 621 4.32 21.23 3.99
CA ASP A 621 2.95 20.74 4.16
C ASP A 621 2.98 19.31 4.73
N ASN A 622 2.24 19.10 5.81
CA ASN A 622 2.20 17.86 6.58
C ASN A 622 0.84 17.18 6.43
N GLN A 623 0.84 15.93 6.01
CA GLN A 623 -0.36 15.18 5.64
C GLN A 623 -1.18 14.69 6.86
N TRP A 624 -0.80 15.12 8.07
CA TRP A 624 -1.45 14.86 9.35
C TRP A 624 -2.23 16.08 9.90
N GLY A 625 -2.62 17.00 9.04
CA GLY A 625 -3.39 18.17 9.40
C GLY A 625 -2.59 19.46 9.39
N ASN A 626 -3.23 20.53 8.91
CA ASN A 626 -2.63 21.87 8.79
C ASN A 626 -2.04 22.44 10.07
N SER A 627 -2.49 21.99 11.25
CA SER A 627 -1.90 22.45 12.51
C SER A 627 -0.45 22.00 12.70
N GLU A 628 -0.04 20.96 11.97
CA GLU A 628 1.31 20.40 11.96
C GLU A 628 2.12 20.89 10.74
N ASP A 629 1.57 21.77 9.92
CA ASP A 629 2.28 22.46 8.84
C ASP A 629 3.30 23.46 9.39
N HIS A 630 4.25 23.77 8.52
CA HIS A 630 5.26 24.80 8.75
C HIS A 630 5.34 25.72 7.53
N SER A 631 4.48 26.73 7.54
CA SER A 631 4.38 27.81 6.56
C SER A 631 5.41 28.92 6.80
N ASP A 632 5.37 29.98 5.98
CA ASP A 632 6.32 31.11 6.03
C ASP A 632 6.36 31.85 7.38
N ASP A 633 5.29 31.80 8.15
CA ASP A 633 5.19 32.37 9.51
C ASP A 633 5.77 31.44 10.59
N LYS A 634 6.00 30.17 10.28
CA LYS A 634 6.51 29.14 11.19
C LYS A 634 7.52 28.20 10.48
N PRO A 635 8.55 28.71 9.80
CA PRO A 635 9.47 27.85 9.07
C PRO A 635 10.36 27.06 10.03
N VAL A 636 10.92 25.94 9.57
CA VAL A 636 11.83 25.08 10.34
C VAL A 636 13.27 25.33 9.93
N SER A 637 14.22 25.21 10.87
CA SER A 637 15.64 25.32 10.53
C SER A 637 16.06 24.17 9.61
N ILE A 638 17.00 24.42 8.69
CA ILE A 638 17.55 23.36 7.84
C ILE A 638 18.22 22.25 8.67
N ASP A 639 18.77 22.59 9.84
CA ASP A 639 19.37 21.63 10.78
C ASP A 639 18.34 20.67 11.35
N ASP A 640 17.20 21.19 11.82
CA ASP A 640 16.12 20.36 12.35
C ASP A 640 15.52 19.50 11.23
N MET A 641 15.29 20.07 10.04
CA MET A 641 14.77 19.31 8.91
C MET A 641 15.74 18.22 8.46
N PHE A 642 17.03 18.52 8.29
CA PHE A 642 18.04 17.51 7.95
C PHE A 642 18.12 16.42 9.02
N LYS A 643 18.10 16.78 10.31
CA LYS A 643 18.03 15.80 11.40
C LYS A 643 16.77 14.93 11.28
N ALA A 644 15.64 15.51 10.89
CA ALA A 644 14.39 14.78 10.69
C ALA A 644 14.47 13.73 9.57
N THR A 645 15.36 13.90 8.60
CA THR A 645 15.55 12.94 7.50
C THR A 645 16.35 11.70 7.93
N LYS A 646 16.87 11.69 9.16
CA LYS A 646 17.64 10.57 9.72
C LYS A 646 16.82 9.83 10.78
N ARG A 647 17.04 8.52 10.90
CA ARG A 647 16.51 7.74 12.03
C ARG A 647 17.01 8.31 13.35
N VAL A 648 16.14 8.32 14.36
CA VAL A 648 16.57 8.58 15.74
C VAL A 648 17.50 7.45 16.16
N SER A 649 18.66 7.78 16.73
CA SER A 649 19.63 6.80 17.17
C SER A 649 19.16 6.04 18.42
N ALA A 650 19.72 4.85 18.67
CA ALA A 650 19.34 4.05 19.84
C ALA A 650 19.68 4.80 21.13
N THR A 651 20.84 5.47 21.16
CA THR A 651 21.23 6.28 22.32
C THR A 651 20.28 7.46 22.54
N GLU A 652 19.84 8.14 21.48
CA GLU A 652 18.89 9.25 21.59
C GLU A 652 17.52 8.76 22.09
N TRP A 653 17.04 7.61 21.64
CA TRP A 653 15.83 7.00 22.21
C TRP A 653 15.98 6.68 23.70
N LEU A 654 17.12 6.12 24.11
CA LEU A 654 17.40 5.86 25.52
C LEU A 654 17.51 7.16 26.33
N ASP A 655 18.02 8.26 25.77
CA ASP A 655 18.01 9.58 26.41
C ASP A 655 16.58 10.04 26.68
N ARG A 656 15.69 9.90 25.69
CA ARG A 656 14.28 10.29 25.82
C ARG A 656 13.56 9.45 26.88
N ILE A 657 13.82 8.15 26.91
CA ILE A 657 13.26 7.24 27.93
C ILE A 657 13.77 7.65 29.32
N GLU A 658 15.07 7.91 29.45
CA GLU A 658 15.70 8.33 30.71
C GLU A 658 15.18 9.68 31.19
N GLN A 659 15.09 10.68 30.31
CA GLN A 659 14.57 12.01 30.63
C GLN A 659 13.16 11.97 31.21
N ARG A 660 12.35 10.99 30.78
CA ARG A 660 10.98 10.79 31.23
C ARG A 660 10.80 9.71 32.29
N HIS A 661 11.89 9.16 32.83
CA HIS A 661 11.84 8.10 33.83
C HIS A 661 10.94 8.47 35.03
N SER A 662 11.05 9.70 35.53
CA SER A 662 10.24 10.19 36.66
C SER A 662 8.74 10.32 36.37
N GLN A 663 8.34 10.24 35.10
CA GLN A 663 6.95 10.33 34.64
C GLN A 663 6.36 8.95 34.32
N MET A 664 7.17 7.88 34.43
CA MET A 664 6.77 6.51 34.11
C MET A 664 6.71 5.67 35.38
N THR A 665 5.79 4.71 35.41
CA THR A 665 5.92 3.59 36.35
C THR A 665 7.16 2.76 35.98
N GLU A 666 7.73 2.05 36.95
CA GLU A 666 8.85 1.14 36.71
C GLU A 666 8.55 0.15 35.55
N ASN A 667 7.33 -0.37 35.47
CA ASN A 667 6.89 -1.25 34.40
C ASN A 667 6.89 -0.56 33.03
N GLN A 668 6.41 0.68 32.93
CA GLN A 668 6.43 1.42 31.66
C GLN A 668 7.87 1.73 31.22
N TYR A 669 8.72 2.14 32.15
CA TYR A 669 10.13 2.41 31.88
C TYR A 669 10.86 1.16 31.41
N ALA A 670 10.71 0.03 32.12
CA ALA A 670 11.30 -1.26 31.72
C ALA A 670 10.77 -1.75 30.36
N ASN A 671 9.45 -1.68 30.12
CA ASN A 671 8.84 -2.10 28.86
C ASN A 671 9.32 -1.25 27.67
N ASN A 672 9.56 0.05 27.86
CA ASN A 672 10.09 0.92 26.82
C ASN A 672 11.54 0.54 26.46
N ILE A 673 12.38 0.24 27.46
CA ILE A 673 13.75 -0.25 27.21
C ILE A 673 13.70 -1.58 26.47
N GLU A 674 12.86 -2.52 26.92
CA GLU A 674 12.72 -3.85 26.30
C GLU A 674 12.28 -3.77 24.83
N LYS A 675 11.26 -2.95 24.53
CA LYS A 675 10.78 -2.72 23.16
C LYS A 675 11.88 -2.13 22.28
N LEU A 676 12.64 -1.16 22.79
CA LEU A 676 13.74 -0.55 22.05
C LEU A 676 14.82 -1.60 21.71
N VAL A 677 15.24 -2.42 22.68
CA VAL A 677 16.24 -3.47 22.46
C VAL A 677 15.77 -4.44 21.37
N LYS A 678 14.52 -4.92 21.42
CA LYS A 678 13.93 -5.80 20.40
C LYS A 678 13.91 -5.15 19.01
N ASN A 679 13.55 -3.87 18.96
CA ASN A 679 13.50 -3.13 17.71
C ASN A 679 14.88 -3.00 17.06
N TYR A 680 15.92 -2.65 17.83
CA TYR A 680 17.28 -2.56 17.27
C TYR A 680 17.89 -3.93 16.96
N GLU A 681 17.53 -4.98 17.70
CA GLU A 681 17.87 -6.36 17.34
C GLU A 681 17.32 -6.73 15.96
N MET A 682 16.05 -6.41 15.67
CA MET A 682 15.45 -6.65 14.35
C MET A 682 16.19 -5.90 13.23
N LEU A 683 16.47 -4.60 13.42
CA LEU A 683 17.20 -3.81 12.41
C LEU A 683 18.58 -4.37 12.13
N TRP A 684 19.31 -4.74 13.18
CA TRP A 684 20.66 -5.25 13.04
C TRP A 684 20.69 -6.58 12.31
N ASN A 685 19.75 -7.48 12.63
CA ASN A 685 19.62 -8.76 11.93
C ASN A 685 19.28 -8.54 10.45
N ALA A 686 18.38 -7.60 10.15
CA ALA A 686 18.04 -7.23 8.78
C ALA A 686 19.24 -6.62 8.04
N GLN A 687 20.03 -5.77 8.69
CA GLN A 687 21.25 -5.19 8.13
C GLN A 687 22.32 -6.27 7.85
N LYS A 688 22.50 -7.24 8.74
CA LYS A 688 23.41 -8.38 8.54
C LYS A 688 22.97 -9.29 7.39
N GLY A 689 21.67 -9.43 7.18
CA GLY A 689 21.09 -10.11 6.02
C GLY A 689 21.35 -9.38 4.70
N GLY A 690 21.73 -8.10 4.76
CA GLY A 690 21.77 -7.21 3.59
C GLY A 690 20.38 -6.67 3.20
N ASP A 691 19.35 -6.96 4.00
CA ASP A 691 17.94 -6.65 3.70
C ASP A 691 17.61 -5.16 3.91
N VAL A 692 18.41 -4.46 4.73
CA VAL A 692 18.16 -3.06 5.09
C VAL A 692 19.42 -2.21 4.84
N PRO A 693 19.37 -1.26 3.89
CA PRO A 693 20.40 -0.26 3.70
C PRO A 693 20.36 0.79 4.81
N GLY A 694 21.53 1.36 5.09
CA GLY A 694 21.75 2.24 6.22
C GLY A 694 22.43 1.46 7.35
N ALA A 695 23.71 1.77 7.58
CA ALA A 695 24.41 1.19 8.70
C ALA A 695 23.76 1.71 9.98
N VAL A 696 23.21 0.83 10.83
CA VAL A 696 23.08 1.19 12.23
C VAL A 696 24.51 1.48 12.70
N ASP A 697 24.73 2.71 13.16
CA ASP A 697 26.04 3.16 13.60
C ASP A 697 26.50 2.24 14.75
N GLU A 698 27.51 1.41 14.48
CA GLU A 698 28.05 0.44 15.44
C GLU A 698 28.49 1.13 16.74
N GLN A 699 29.00 2.36 16.66
CA GLN A 699 29.38 3.14 17.83
C GLN A 699 28.14 3.55 18.64
N ASP A 700 27.05 3.95 17.98
CA ASP A 700 25.78 4.24 18.63
C ASP A 700 25.22 3.00 19.33
N GLN A 701 25.34 1.82 18.71
CA GLN A 701 24.88 0.57 19.34
C GLN A 701 25.68 0.22 20.58
N LEU A 702 27.01 0.26 20.51
CA LEU A 702 27.87 0.00 21.67
C LEU A 702 27.57 0.97 22.81
N ALA A 703 27.38 2.25 22.49
CA ALA A 703 26.96 3.27 23.44
C ALA A 703 25.56 2.97 24.01
N ALA A 704 24.62 2.52 23.20
CA ALA A 704 23.27 2.15 23.62
C ALA A 704 23.29 0.95 24.58
N ILE A 705 24.09 -0.08 24.31
CA ILE A 705 24.25 -1.25 25.20
C ILE A 705 24.78 -0.83 26.57
N ALA A 706 25.83 0.01 26.60
CA ALA A 706 26.39 0.54 27.84
C ALA A 706 25.34 1.31 28.65
N LYS A 707 24.50 2.07 27.94
CA LYS A 707 23.42 2.88 28.53
C LYS A 707 22.25 2.04 29.03
N VAL A 708 21.81 1.03 28.28
CA VAL A 708 20.83 0.04 28.77
C VAL A 708 21.33 -0.55 30.08
N ASN A 709 22.57 -1.04 30.14
CA ASN A 709 23.15 -1.60 31.36
C ASN A 709 23.16 -0.62 32.55
N ALA A 710 23.33 0.68 32.30
CA ALA A 710 23.21 1.70 33.33
C ALA A 710 21.75 1.91 33.79
N MET A 711 20.81 1.93 32.85
CA MET A 711 19.37 2.08 33.12
C MET A 711 18.80 0.88 33.88
N LEU A 712 19.25 -0.34 33.59
CA LEU A 712 18.82 -1.56 34.29
C LEU A 712 19.16 -1.58 35.78
N LYS A 713 20.08 -0.72 36.25
CA LYS A 713 20.37 -0.55 37.69
C LYS A 713 19.28 0.23 38.44
N LYS A 714 18.34 0.86 37.72
CA LYS A 714 17.26 1.71 38.27
C LYS A 714 15.93 0.99 38.40
N ILE A 715 15.83 -0.24 37.92
CA ILE A 715 14.62 -1.08 38.00
C ILE A 715 14.88 -2.31 38.86
N SER A 716 13.82 -3.01 39.24
CA SER A 716 13.89 -4.23 40.03
C SER A 716 14.71 -5.32 39.31
N PRO A 717 15.42 -6.18 40.06
CA PRO A 717 16.21 -7.27 39.48
C PRO A 717 15.41 -8.15 38.51
N ALA A 718 14.18 -8.50 38.85
CA ALA A 718 13.32 -9.33 38.01
C ALA A 718 13.04 -8.70 36.63
N ARG A 719 12.81 -7.38 36.57
CA ARG A 719 12.65 -6.65 35.30
C ARG A 719 13.96 -6.48 34.56
N ALA A 720 15.04 -6.18 35.28
CA ALA A 720 16.37 -6.09 34.70
C ALA A 720 16.80 -7.41 34.03
N ASP A 721 16.50 -8.55 34.63
CA ASP A 721 16.82 -9.86 34.09
C ASP A 721 16.04 -10.17 32.80
N LEU A 722 14.79 -9.72 32.69
CA LEU A 722 14.02 -9.84 31.45
C LEU A 722 14.67 -9.04 30.30
N VAL A 723 15.08 -7.79 30.55
CA VAL A 723 15.75 -6.98 29.52
C VAL A 723 17.14 -7.53 29.20
N ARG A 724 17.90 -7.98 30.21
CA ARG A 724 19.20 -8.65 30.00
C ARG A 724 19.06 -9.89 29.15
N LYS A 725 17.98 -10.66 29.29
CA LYS A 725 17.72 -11.83 28.45
C LYS A 725 17.63 -11.43 26.98
N HIS A 726 16.82 -10.42 26.64
CA HIS A 726 16.72 -9.92 25.27
C HIS A 726 18.04 -9.32 24.75
N LEU A 727 18.75 -8.55 25.58
CA LEU A 727 20.06 -8.02 25.21
C LEU A 727 21.10 -9.12 25.00
N LYS A 728 21.03 -10.20 25.79
CA LYS A 728 21.90 -11.37 25.66
C LYS A 728 21.58 -12.14 24.38
N ASP A 729 20.30 -12.38 24.09
CA ASP A 729 19.86 -13.01 22.85
C ASP A 729 20.38 -12.20 21.64
N PHE A 730 20.25 -10.87 21.68
CA PHE A 730 20.83 -9.96 20.68
C PHE A 730 22.35 -10.13 20.55
N LEU A 731 23.10 -10.18 21.65
CA LEU A 731 24.56 -10.31 21.61
C LEU A 731 25.05 -11.71 21.18
N GLU A 732 24.35 -12.79 21.56
CA GLU A 732 24.75 -14.17 21.26
C GLU A 732 24.49 -14.57 19.80
N HIS A 733 23.47 -14.01 19.15
CA HIS A 733 23.24 -14.21 17.71
C HIS A 733 24.26 -13.46 16.82
N ASN A 734 25.18 -12.71 17.44
CA ASN A 734 26.23 -11.98 16.76
C ASN A 734 27.57 -12.68 17.00
N GLU A 735 27.93 -13.64 16.15
CA GLU A 735 29.13 -14.50 16.30
C GLU A 735 30.48 -13.75 16.36
N ASP A 736 30.50 -12.47 15.94
CA ASP A 736 31.59 -11.53 16.19
C ASP A 736 31.04 -10.30 16.94
N PRO A 737 30.83 -10.37 18.26
CA PRO A 737 30.53 -9.15 19.01
C PRO A 737 31.79 -8.27 18.96
N PRO A 738 31.70 -6.96 18.66
CA PRO A 738 32.84 -6.06 18.79
C PRO A 738 33.46 -6.27 20.17
N ALA A 739 34.76 -6.52 20.21
CA ALA A 739 35.46 -6.86 21.45
C ALA A 739 35.19 -5.78 22.52
N VAL A 740 34.26 -6.06 23.42
CA VAL A 740 34.00 -5.23 24.59
C VAL A 740 35.22 -5.41 25.48
N ASN A 741 36.22 -4.54 25.30
CA ASN A 741 37.38 -4.50 26.16
C ASN A 741 36.92 -4.21 27.59
N ASN A 742 36.80 -5.27 28.39
CA ASN A 742 36.49 -5.25 29.83
C ASN A 742 37.63 -4.65 30.68
N THR A 743 38.38 -3.68 30.16
CA THR A 743 39.33 -2.88 30.93
C THR A 743 38.66 -1.65 31.49
N ILE A 744 37.75 -1.86 32.46
CA ILE A 744 37.59 -0.86 33.53
C ILE A 744 38.82 -1.02 34.41
N ALA A 745 39.78 -0.10 34.26
CA ALA A 745 40.90 -0.01 35.19
C ALA A 745 40.34 0.20 36.61
N PRO A 746 40.82 -0.52 37.65
CA PRO A 746 40.43 -0.23 39.02
C PRO A 746 40.82 1.21 39.37
N PRO A 747 40.06 1.88 40.24
CA PRO A 747 40.38 3.25 40.64
C PRO A 747 41.75 3.26 41.30
N VAL A 748 42.65 4.06 40.74
CA VAL A 748 43.94 4.37 41.35
C VAL A 748 43.64 5.18 42.61
N ALA A 749 43.91 4.59 43.77
CA ALA A 749 43.92 5.32 45.03
C ALA A 749 45.05 6.34 45.02
N ASN A 750 44.70 7.60 45.26
CA ASN A 750 45.57 8.62 45.83
C ASN A 750 44.75 9.44 46.83
#